data_AF-A0AB37WZC4-F1
#
_entry.id   AF-A0AB37WZC4-F1
#
_cell.length_a   1.000
_cell.length_b   1.000
_cell.length_c   1.000
_cell.angle_alpha   90.00
_cell.angle_beta   90.00
_cell.angle_gamma   90.00
#
_symmetry.space_group_name_H-M   'P 1'
#
loop_
_entity.id
_entity.type
_entity.pdbx_description
1 polymer ?
#
loop_
_entity_poly.entity_id
_entity_poly.type
_entity_poly.pdbx_seq_one_letter_code
_entity_poly.pdbx_strand_id
1 'polypeptide(L)'
;MITRVPDGAVSALFSPNLMRTLINQSKKEDRFLHSAALAALSSVQLRVEQEDGTALPIFVALTSKHGSIEFDRITKTKTLEQILASADDKSLMKIVRHLKSLILRPDCEEQTVADSRRQAIADLLLNTVRQYKRYEKFNEKTFKKDVAHRREGRAADERKSNWLREILETLVECAYFIPSKSADTKKVPLPAISDRSRAMFQERLSSCLTKLLDVKLGARSDVALMVLDMIRAKSDKSAKLDLAFKADASVLSTMDKALNTLDAISATGSIAGNELAAQGFMLLYSLTLLQAYNGEGDAVMMLDDLDASYKAFEASRKTSSKKKNKVSTSDGQNAFVEIVLSFSGNTRTLFRRIGEEAFAIFAAEISAEGLRSLTEILDTEENLEGQKELFNQGDEDVEEEDSSDDEEDDSDVEMVDGEESNSDAASESSDSDSEDDDSDASDDDEDGEEDAELTQFNNMLALTLQTSKPNVDGDAAEETSDESDMDDDQMMALDPHLSKIFKERSKTTSKKKEREDAKQNVVQFKSRVLDLLAVYMEKQYSNPLTLEILLPVLRRTRANANKQTADKAAKMLKSFFDTRTKRKAPLPKPENTEDVWELLKGIHEEAKLGNGAKVHADVCGSASLHVVKVLVGLEKANYAGVVDVYAETQKQWFADKKSPLQPVLFTQFQNWSISARQQGK
;
A
#
# COMPACT_ATOMS: atom_id res chain seq x y z
N MET A 1 8.68 -10.08 42.43
CA MET A 1 8.65 -8.83 43.22
C MET A 1 7.84 -7.76 42.51
N ILE A 2 8.15 -7.43 41.26
CA ILE A 2 7.42 -6.43 40.44
C ILE A 2 5.90 -6.64 40.39
N THR A 3 5.44 -7.90 40.45
CA THR A 3 4.01 -8.25 40.42
C THR A 3 3.23 -7.94 41.70
N ARG A 4 3.91 -7.63 42.83
CA ARG A 4 3.28 -7.50 44.16
C ARG A 4 3.63 -6.21 44.91
N VAL A 5 4.56 -5.42 44.40
CA VAL A 5 5.05 -4.21 45.08
C VAL A 5 4.05 -3.06 44.90
N PRO A 6 3.79 -2.23 45.93
CA PRO A 6 2.92 -1.07 45.80
C PRO A 6 3.42 -0.09 44.72
N ASP A 7 2.50 0.60 44.04
CA ASP A 7 2.81 1.48 42.91
C ASP A 7 3.91 2.52 43.18
N GLY A 8 3.90 3.13 44.37
CA GLY A 8 4.91 4.12 44.76
C GLY A 8 6.34 3.56 44.88
N ALA A 9 6.49 2.24 45.01
CA ALA A 9 7.77 1.56 45.13
C ALA A 9 8.22 0.88 43.82
N VAL A 10 7.39 0.89 42.77
CA VAL A 10 7.71 0.25 41.48
C VAL A 10 9.00 0.81 40.88
N SER A 11 9.15 2.13 40.84
CA SER A 11 10.36 2.77 40.29
C SER A 11 11.64 2.43 41.08
N ALA A 12 11.52 2.13 42.38
CA ALA A 12 12.68 1.77 43.22
C ALA A 12 13.25 0.38 42.90
N LEU A 13 12.47 -0.49 42.23
CA LEU A 13 12.93 -1.81 41.82
C LEU A 13 13.98 -1.73 40.72
N PHE A 14 13.88 -0.75 39.83
CA PHE A 14 14.76 -0.56 38.66
C PHE A 14 16.08 0.12 39.05
N SER A 15 16.79 -0.48 40.00
CA SER A 15 18.13 -0.05 40.43
C SER A 15 19.16 -0.15 39.29
N PRO A 16 20.27 0.60 39.34
CA PRO A 16 21.32 0.54 38.32
C PRO A 16 21.86 -0.88 38.10
N ASN A 17 22.05 -1.63 39.20
CA ASN A 17 22.55 -3.01 39.14
C ASN A 17 21.53 -3.97 38.53
N LEU A 18 20.25 -3.83 38.86
CA LEU A 18 19.20 -4.64 38.25
C LEU A 18 19.13 -4.35 36.75
N MET A 19 19.06 -3.07 36.35
CA MET A 19 18.95 -2.67 34.94
C MET A 19 20.12 -3.16 34.11
N ARG A 20 21.35 -3.00 34.62
CA ARG A 20 22.56 -3.51 33.96
C ARG A 20 22.51 -5.02 33.80
N THR A 21 22.13 -5.76 34.84
CA THR A 21 22.03 -7.22 34.78
C THR A 21 20.91 -7.66 33.84
N LEU A 22 19.76 -7.01 33.87
CA LEU A 22 18.60 -7.32 33.04
C LEU A 22 18.92 -7.14 31.56
N ILE A 23 19.44 -5.96 31.18
CA ILE A 23 19.82 -5.62 29.80
C ILE A 23 20.93 -6.54 29.30
N ASN A 24 21.92 -6.83 30.14
CA ASN A 24 22.99 -7.73 29.75
C ASN A 24 22.44 -9.14 29.57
N GLN A 25 21.78 -9.72 30.56
CA GLN A 25 21.42 -11.14 30.49
C GLN A 25 20.37 -11.44 29.42
N SER A 26 19.53 -10.47 29.03
CA SER A 26 18.57 -10.64 27.94
C SER A 26 19.17 -10.62 26.52
N LYS A 27 20.37 -10.06 26.31
CA LYS A 27 20.93 -9.80 24.97
C LYS A 27 21.20 -11.03 24.10
N LYS A 28 21.61 -12.15 24.71
CA LYS A 28 22.01 -13.37 24.01
C LYS A 28 21.54 -14.58 24.80
N GLU A 29 21.15 -15.62 24.07
CA GLU A 29 20.57 -16.86 24.63
C GLU A 29 21.60 -17.69 25.41
N ASP A 30 22.88 -17.59 25.04
CA ASP A 30 24.01 -18.28 25.68
C ASP A 30 24.35 -17.77 27.09
N ARG A 31 23.70 -16.69 27.55
CA ARG A 31 23.99 -16.09 28.86
C ARG A 31 23.31 -16.88 29.98
N PHE A 32 24.06 -17.12 31.05
CA PHE A 32 23.63 -17.96 32.18
C PHE A 32 22.27 -17.58 32.78
N LEU A 33 21.91 -16.30 32.83
CA LEU A 33 20.64 -15.82 33.40
C LEU A 33 19.63 -15.37 32.32
N HIS A 34 19.80 -15.79 31.07
CA HIS A 34 18.95 -15.34 29.96
C HIS A 34 17.47 -15.62 30.22
N SER A 35 17.12 -16.89 30.51
CA SER A 35 15.75 -17.30 30.82
C SER A 35 15.15 -16.56 32.01
N ALA A 36 15.95 -16.33 33.07
CA ALA A 36 15.52 -15.58 34.25
C ALA A 36 15.29 -14.10 33.94
N ALA A 37 16.12 -13.50 33.08
CA ALA A 37 15.96 -12.12 32.63
C ALA A 37 14.68 -11.95 31.80
N LEU A 38 14.40 -12.86 30.86
CA LEU A 38 13.15 -12.86 30.10
C LEU A 38 11.94 -13.06 30.99
N ALA A 39 11.97 -14.00 31.94
CA ALA A 39 10.89 -14.21 32.90
C ALA A 39 10.63 -12.96 33.77
N ALA A 40 11.67 -12.20 34.10
CA ALA A 40 11.53 -10.93 34.80
C ALA A 40 10.86 -9.86 33.92
N LEU A 41 11.20 -9.76 32.64
CA LEU A 41 10.54 -8.85 31.68
C LEU A 41 9.07 -9.23 31.46
N SER A 42 8.77 -10.52 31.30
CA SER A 42 7.38 -11.00 31.21
C SER A 42 6.59 -10.68 32.48
N SER A 43 7.22 -10.75 33.66
CA SER A 43 6.59 -10.34 34.92
C SER A 43 6.31 -8.84 34.99
N VAL A 44 7.13 -8.00 34.35
CA VAL A 44 6.91 -6.56 34.22
C VAL A 44 5.69 -6.29 33.33
N GLN A 45 5.59 -6.99 32.19
CA GLN A 45 4.46 -6.88 31.27
C GLN A 45 3.15 -7.29 31.94
N LEU A 46 3.15 -8.43 32.64
CA LEU A 46 2.00 -8.94 33.38
C LEU A 46 1.53 -7.96 34.47
N ARG A 47 2.45 -7.23 35.13
CA ARG A 47 2.07 -6.18 36.10
C ARG A 47 1.30 -5.04 35.41
N VAL A 48 1.72 -4.62 34.22
CA VAL A 48 1.06 -3.56 33.45
C VAL A 48 -0.32 -3.99 32.95
N GLU A 49 -0.46 -5.25 32.53
CA GLU A 49 -1.75 -5.81 32.09
C GLU A 49 -2.78 -5.93 33.21
N GLN A 50 -2.33 -6.17 34.44
CA GLN A 50 -3.21 -6.43 35.59
C GLN A 50 -3.61 -5.16 36.35
N GLU A 51 -2.78 -4.13 36.37
CA GLU A 51 -2.99 -2.95 37.22
C GLU A 51 -2.77 -1.63 36.48
N ASP A 52 -3.88 -0.91 36.23
CA ASP A 52 -3.90 0.42 35.63
C ASP A 52 -3.00 1.41 36.39
N GLY A 53 -2.37 2.35 35.67
CA GLY A 53 -1.49 3.36 36.27
C GLY A 53 -0.05 2.89 36.53
N THR A 54 0.24 1.59 36.48
CA THR A 54 1.62 1.07 36.66
C THR A 54 2.48 1.19 35.41
N ALA A 55 1.87 1.35 34.23
CA ALA A 55 2.58 1.46 32.95
C ALA A 55 3.60 2.61 32.92
N LEU A 56 3.19 3.82 33.33
CA LEU A 56 4.04 5.00 33.29
C LEU A 56 5.33 4.87 34.13
N PRO A 57 5.29 4.55 35.44
CA PRO A 57 6.51 4.47 36.24
C PRO A 57 7.45 3.36 35.76
N ILE A 58 6.92 2.26 35.22
CA ILE A 58 7.70 1.18 34.61
C ILE A 58 8.36 1.66 33.31
N PHE A 59 7.58 2.26 32.41
CA PHE A 59 8.07 2.73 31.12
C PHE A 59 9.18 3.77 31.28
N VAL A 60 9.01 4.75 32.19
CA VAL A 60 10.03 5.75 32.50
C VAL A 60 11.29 5.09 33.09
N ALA A 61 11.15 4.07 33.94
CA ALA A 61 12.30 3.38 34.50
C ALA A 61 13.09 2.57 33.46
N LEU A 62 12.41 2.01 32.45
CA LEU A 62 13.04 1.26 31.36
C LEU A 62 13.67 2.15 30.28
N THR A 63 13.19 3.38 30.11
CA THR A 63 13.62 4.31 29.05
C THR A 63 14.53 5.44 29.52
N SER A 64 14.69 5.63 30.82
CA SER A 64 15.46 6.76 31.38
C SER A 64 16.42 6.34 32.49
N LYS A 65 17.37 7.23 32.81
CA LYS A 65 18.44 7.04 33.82
C LYS A 65 19.33 5.82 33.57
N HIS A 66 18.88 4.65 34.00
CA HIS A 66 19.60 3.37 33.90
C HIS A 66 19.07 2.47 32.78
N GLY A 67 17.97 2.89 32.16
CA GLY A 67 17.40 2.29 30.96
C GLY A 67 17.91 2.92 29.67
N SER A 68 17.32 2.53 28.55
CA SER A 68 17.59 3.09 27.22
C SER A 68 16.28 3.17 26.44
N ILE A 69 16.11 4.19 25.62
CA ILE A 69 14.95 4.24 24.71
C ILE A 69 14.98 3.11 23.67
N GLU A 70 16.18 2.61 23.36
CA GLU A 70 16.43 1.49 22.46
C GLU A 70 16.37 0.14 23.21
N PHE A 71 15.68 0.09 24.35
CA PHE A 71 15.63 -1.09 25.22
C PHE A 71 15.27 -2.36 24.45
N ASP A 72 14.22 -2.30 23.64
CA ASP A 72 13.71 -3.44 22.88
C ASP A 72 14.75 -3.93 21.85
N ARG A 73 15.38 -3.01 21.10
CA ARG A 73 16.49 -3.32 20.17
C ARG A 73 17.69 -3.93 20.89
N ILE A 74 18.09 -3.35 22.01
CA ILE A 74 19.25 -3.79 22.80
C ILE A 74 19.00 -5.17 23.43
N THR A 75 17.78 -5.42 23.91
CA THR A 75 17.42 -6.66 24.60
C THR A 75 16.89 -7.75 23.67
N LYS A 76 16.64 -7.43 22.39
CA LYS A 76 15.94 -8.28 21.42
C LYS A 76 14.57 -8.75 21.95
N THR A 77 13.85 -7.83 22.59
CA THR A 77 12.49 -8.08 23.11
C THR A 77 11.52 -7.02 22.60
N LYS A 78 10.21 -7.20 22.83
CA LYS A 78 9.16 -6.22 22.54
C LYS A 78 8.54 -5.65 23.82
N THR A 79 9.37 -5.43 24.85
CA THR A 79 8.91 -5.10 26.20
C THR A 79 8.26 -3.72 26.23
N LEU A 80 8.88 -2.70 25.64
CA LEU A 80 8.31 -1.35 25.59
C LEU A 80 7.03 -1.32 24.76
N GLU A 81 7.02 -2.00 23.61
CA GLU A 81 5.83 -2.12 22.76
C GLU A 81 4.65 -2.77 23.50
N GLN A 82 4.88 -3.88 24.20
CA GLN A 82 3.84 -4.59 24.95
C GLN A 82 3.31 -3.78 26.14
N ILE A 83 4.17 -2.99 26.79
CA ILE A 83 3.76 -2.04 27.83
C ILE A 83 2.83 -0.98 27.22
N LEU A 84 3.18 -0.41 26.08
CA LEU A 84 2.35 0.59 25.38
C LEU A 84 1.01 0.00 24.92
N ALA A 85 1.01 -1.22 24.37
CA ALA A 85 -0.20 -1.91 23.94
C ALA A 85 -1.19 -2.14 25.10
N SER A 86 -0.68 -2.36 26.31
CA SER A 86 -1.47 -2.70 27.50
C SER A 86 -1.86 -1.48 28.35
N ALA A 87 -1.08 -0.40 28.32
CA ALA A 87 -1.24 0.79 29.16
C ALA A 87 -2.63 1.44 29.03
N ASP A 88 -3.21 1.92 30.14
CA ASP A 88 -4.45 2.67 30.13
C ASP A 88 -4.31 4.05 29.46
N ASP A 89 -5.41 4.64 28.97
CA ASP A 89 -5.40 5.89 28.20
C ASP A 89 -4.73 7.07 28.95
N LYS A 90 -4.83 7.13 30.29
CA LYS A 90 -4.21 8.20 31.08
C LYS A 90 -2.70 7.98 31.19
N SER A 91 -2.27 6.74 31.39
CA SER A 91 -0.85 6.39 31.37
C SER A 91 -0.23 6.60 30.00
N LEU A 92 -0.89 6.17 28.92
CA LEU A 92 -0.47 6.40 27.54
C LEU A 92 -0.22 7.89 27.27
N MET A 93 -1.18 8.76 27.59
CA MET A 93 -1.02 10.20 27.42
C MET A 93 0.23 10.74 28.15
N LYS A 94 0.51 10.27 29.37
CA LYS A 94 1.70 10.70 30.12
C LYS A 94 2.99 10.11 29.53
N ILE A 95 2.95 8.87 29.03
CA ILE A 95 4.08 8.24 28.35
C ILE A 95 4.42 8.99 27.05
N VAL A 96 3.43 9.40 26.27
CA VAL A 96 3.66 10.20 25.05
C VAL A 96 4.34 11.53 25.38
N ARG A 97 3.95 12.21 26.47
CA ARG A 97 4.66 13.42 26.94
C ARG A 97 6.09 13.15 27.36
N HIS A 98 6.34 12.00 28.00
CA HIS A 98 7.68 11.55 28.33
C HIS A 98 8.52 11.31 27.07
N LEU A 99 7.99 10.60 26.08
CA LEU A 99 8.63 10.38 24.79
C LEU A 99 8.92 11.71 24.05
N LYS A 100 7.97 12.66 24.05
CA LYS A 100 8.20 14.01 23.52
C LYS A 100 9.37 14.72 24.19
N SER A 101 9.54 14.56 25.51
CA SER A 101 10.68 15.14 26.21
C SER A 101 12.02 14.52 25.78
N LEU A 102 12.03 13.21 25.49
CA LEU A 102 13.20 12.49 24.99
C LEU A 102 13.52 12.82 23.52
N ILE A 103 12.53 13.17 22.69
CA ILE A 103 12.78 13.68 21.33
C ILE A 103 13.57 15.00 21.38
N LEU A 104 13.17 15.89 22.30
CA LEU A 104 13.82 17.19 22.49
C LEU A 104 15.19 17.09 23.16
N ARG A 105 15.34 16.12 24.07
CA ARG A 105 16.55 15.86 24.85
C ARG A 105 16.84 14.36 24.82
N PRO A 106 17.50 13.86 23.77
CA PRO A 106 17.79 12.44 23.63
C PRO A 106 18.91 11.96 24.56
N ASP A 107 19.41 12.77 25.50
CA ASP A 107 20.55 12.46 26.39
C ASP A 107 21.83 12.04 25.61
N CYS A 108 22.11 12.72 24.50
CA CYS A 108 23.35 12.62 23.73
C CYS A 108 23.67 13.94 23.03
N GLU A 109 24.94 14.15 22.67
CA GLU A 109 25.40 15.33 21.92
C GLU A 109 25.60 15.02 20.43
N GLU A 110 25.78 13.75 20.09
CA GLU A 110 26.03 13.29 18.72
C GLU A 110 24.73 13.21 17.90
N GLN A 111 24.75 13.79 16.69
CA GLN A 111 23.57 13.90 15.83
C GLN A 111 23.05 12.53 15.36
N THR A 112 23.96 11.63 14.96
CA THR A 112 23.63 10.27 14.48
C THR A 112 22.91 9.45 15.56
N VAL A 113 23.42 9.49 16.79
CA VAL A 113 22.82 8.82 17.95
C VAL A 113 21.48 9.47 18.34
N ALA A 114 21.39 10.80 18.27
CA ALA A 114 20.15 11.52 18.53
C ALA A 114 19.06 11.12 17.53
N ASP A 115 19.42 11.01 16.25
CA ASP A 115 18.50 10.65 15.18
C ASP A 115 18.06 9.19 15.28
N SER A 116 18.96 8.24 15.62
CA SER A 116 18.58 6.85 15.91
C SER A 116 17.64 6.72 17.11
N ARG A 117 17.87 7.48 18.18
CA ARG A 117 16.97 7.52 19.35
C ARG A 117 15.61 8.11 19.01
N ARG A 118 15.56 9.15 18.17
CA ARG A 118 14.31 9.75 17.69
C ARG A 118 13.52 8.80 16.81
N GLN A 119 14.20 8.05 15.94
CA GLN A 119 13.59 6.99 15.14
C GLN A 119 12.97 5.93 16.04
N ALA A 120 13.71 5.42 17.03
CA ALA A 120 13.16 4.46 18.00
C ALA A 120 11.92 5.01 18.74
N ILE A 121 11.90 6.31 19.07
CA ILE A 121 10.71 6.93 19.67
C ILE A 121 9.55 7.00 18.66
N ALA A 122 9.82 7.42 17.42
CA ALA A 122 8.81 7.50 16.37
C ALA A 122 8.18 6.13 16.07
N ASP A 123 8.99 5.07 16.05
CA ASP A 123 8.54 3.69 15.89
C ASP A 123 7.66 3.24 17.07
N LEU A 124 8.02 3.58 18.32
CA LEU A 124 7.17 3.31 19.48
C LEU A 124 5.82 4.05 19.41
N LEU A 125 5.81 5.31 18.95
CA LEU A 125 4.58 6.09 18.75
C LEU A 125 3.69 5.46 17.66
N LEU A 126 4.28 5.07 16.52
CA LEU A 126 3.57 4.37 15.45
C LEU A 126 3.03 3.01 15.92
N ASN A 127 3.83 2.22 16.62
CA ASN A 127 3.43 0.91 17.13
C ASN A 127 2.33 1.03 18.18
N THR A 128 2.31 2.12 18.97
CA THR A 128 1.18 2.43 19.86
C THR A 128 -0.12 2.57 19.06
N VAL A 129 -0.11 3.32 17.93
CA VAL A 129 -1.28 3.49 17.06
C VAL A 129 -1.65 2.17 16.37
N ARG A 130 -0.67 1.40 15.86
CA ARG A 130 -0.90 0.12 15.15
C ARG A 130 -1.47 -0.96 16.06
N GLN A 131 -0.97 -1.09 17.29
CA GLN A 131 -1.29 -2.19 18.20
C GLN A 131 -2.43 -1.86 19.18
N TYR A 132 -2.92 -0.61 19.24
CA TYR A 132 -4.01 -0.25 20.14
C TYR A 132 -5.31 -0.97 19.76
N LYS A 133 -5.80 -1.86 20.64
CA LYS A 133 -7.00 -2.69 20.39
C LYS A 133 -8.31 -2.05 20.87
N ARG A 134 -8.25 -0.98 21.67
CA ARG A 134 -9.41 -0.45 22.41
C ARG A 134 -10.10 0.73 21.72
N TYR A 135 -9.96 0.85 20.40
CA TYR A 135 -10.45 1.98 19.62
C TYR A 135 -11.95 2.23 19.71
N GLU A 136 -12.79 1.19 19.78
CA GLU A 136 -14.24 1.36 19.89
C GLU A 136 -14.63 2.10 21.19
N LYS A 137 -14.11 1.64 22.33
CA LYS A 137 -14.32 2.27 23.64
C LYS A 137 -13.76 3.69 23.70
N PHE A 138 -12.59 3.90 23.09
CA PHE A 138 -11.95 5.21 22.99
C PHE A 138 -12.80 6.18 22.14
N ASN A 139 -13.35 5.70 21.02
CA ASN A 139 -14.16 6.50 20.11
C ASN A 139 -15.43 7.02 20.79
N GLU A 140 -16.17 6.13 21.46
CA GLU A 140 -17.40 6.48 22.17
C GLU A 140 -17.20 7.50 23.29
N LYS A 141 -16.12 7.36 24.07
CA LYS A 141 -15.90 8.15 25.28
C LYS A 141 -15.20 9.48 25.03
N THR A 142 -14.31 9.51 24.04
CA THR A 142 -13.31 10.57 23.86
C THR A 142 -13.35 11.14 22.45
N PHE A 143 -13.04 10.35 21.41
CA PHE A 143 -12.81 10.88 20.06
C PHE A 143 -14.05 11.59 19.46
N LYS A 144 -15.25 11.01 19.61
CA LYS A 144 -16.49 11.67 19.13
C LYS A 144 -16.71 13.06 19.73
N LYS A 145 -16.30 13.27 20.99
CA LYS A 145 -16.42 14.59 21.64
C LYS A 145 -15.44 15.57 21.04
N ASP A 146 -14.22 15.12 20.76
CA ASP A 146 -13.21 15.97 20.12
C ASP A 146 -13.63 16.37 18.70
N VAL A 147 -14.20 15.43 17.93
CA VAL A 147 -14.81 15.72 16.62
C VAL A 147 -16.00 16.67 16.75
N ALA A 148 -16.89 16.47 17.73
CA ALA A 148 -18.02 17.37 17.96
C ALA A 148 -17.55 18.80 18.32
N HIS A 149 -16.59 18.92 19.25
CA HIS A 149 -16.00 20.20 19.64
C HIS A 149 -15.32 20.92 18.46
N ARG A 150 -14.68 20.17 17.57
CA ARG A 150 -14.14 20.69 16.32
C ARG A 150 -15.24 21.25 15.42
N ARG A 151 -16.32 20.49 15.18
CA ARG A 151 -17.46 20.93 14.35
C ARG A 151 -18.21 22.12 14.94
N GLU A 152 -18.23 22.24 16.27
CA GLU A 152 -18.76 23.41 16.99
C GLU A 152 -17.84 24.64 16.91
N GLY A 153 -16.68 24.56 16.24
CA GLY A 153 -15.74 25.67 16.11
C GLY A 153 -14.98 26.01 17.40
N ARG A 154 -14.96 25.12 18.40
CA ARG A 154 -14.22 25.36 19.64
C ARG A 154 -12.73 25.44 19.36
N ALA A 155 -12.07 26.38 20.04
CA ALA A 155 -10.63 26.57 19.92
C ALA A 155 -9.87 25.28 20.25
N ALA A 156 -8.78 25.01 19.52
CA ALA A 156 -7.96 23.80 19.71
C ALA A 156 -7.47 23.65 21.17
N ASP A 157 -7.27 24.76 21.87
CA ASP A 157 -6.78 24.81 23.25
C ASP A 157 -7.85 24.41 24.28
N GLU A 158 -9.13 24.52 23.92
CA GLU A 158 -10.27 24.12 24.76
C GLU A 158 -10.64 22.64 24.57
N ARG A 159 -10.14 21.99 23.52
CA ARG A 159 -10.36 20.57 23.24
C ARG A 159 -9.49 19.76 24.21
N LYS A 160 -10.08 18.82 24.95
CA LYS A 160 -9.32 18.00 25.92
C LYS A 160 -8.25 17.19 25.18
N SER A 161 -7.03 17.23 25.70
CA SER A 161 -5.96 16.40 25.15
C SER A 161 -6.21 14.92 25.47
N ASN A 162 -5.89 14.05 24.51
CA ASN A 162 -5.99 12.59 24.61
C ASN A 162 -4.67 11.98 24.07
N TRP A 163 -4.41 10.70 24.34
CA TRP A 163 -3.14 10.08 23.94
C TRP A 163 -2.90 10.16 22.42
N LEU A 164 -3.93 9.89 21.60
CA LEU A 164 -3.82 9.90 20.13
C LEU A 164 -3.51 11.30 19.61
N ARG A 165 -4.20 12.31 20.15
CA ARG A 165 -3.96 13.71 19.83
C ARG A 165 -2.53 14.12 20.16
N GLU A 166 -2.01 13.73 21.33
CA GLU A 166 -0.64 14.03 21.75
C GLU A 166 0.39 13.35 20.84
N ILE A 167 0.12 12.12 20.36
CA ILE A 167 0.99 11.42 19.40
C ILE A 167 1.03 12.21 18.09
N LEU A 168 -0.13 12.48 17.50
CA LEU A 168 -0.22 13.18 16.22
C LEU A 168 0.37 14.59 16.31
N GLU A 169 0.11 15.31 17.40
CA GLU A 169 0.69 16.64 17.63
C GLU A 169 2.21 16.60 17.79
N THR A 170 2.75 15.57 18.45
CA THR A 170 4.20 15.37 18.57
C THR A 170 4.84 15.09 17.21
N LEU A 171 4.24 14.19 16.41
CA LEU A 171 4.72 13.90 15.06
C LEU A 171 4.65 15.14 14.17
N VAL A 172 3.55 15.90 14.20
CA VAL A 172 3.36 17.15 13.44
C VAL A 172 4.41 18.20 13.81
N GLU A 173 4.66 18.43 15.10
CA GLU A 173 5.69 19.39 15.54
C GLU A 173 7.09 19.00 15.04
N CYS A 174 7.43 17.70 15.10
CA CYS A 174 8.74 17.22 14.69
C CYS A 174 8.89 17.19 13.17
N ALA A 175 7.83 16.88 12.44
CA ALA A 175 7.81 16.84 10.99
C ALA A 175 7.87 18.24 10.35
N TYR A 176 6.95 19.14 10.75
CA TYR A 176 6.66 20.35 9.98
C TYR A 176 7.17 21.66 10.59
N PHE A 177 7.70 21.66 11.81
CA PHE A 177 8.05 22.90 12.51
C PHE A 177 9.49 22.96 13.01
N ILE A 178 10.07 24.16 12.93
CA ILE A 178 11.37 24.51 13.48
C ILE A 178 11.15 25.48 14.66
N PRO A 179 11.88 25.36 15.78
CA PRO A 179 11.81 26.37 16.84
C PRO A 179 12.24 27.74 16.32
N SER A 180 11.41 28.76 16.57
CA SER A 180 11.75 30.14 16.20
C SER A 180 12.82 30.69 17.14
N LYS A 181 13.43 31.83 16.76
CA LYS A 181 14.44 32.52 17.60
C LYS A 181 13.91 32.95 18.97
N SER A 182 12.59 33.03 19.15
CA SER A 182 11.94 33.42 20.41
C SER A 182 11.48 32.22 21.26
N ALA A 183 11.75 30.99 20.81
CA ALA A 183 11.33 29.78 21.49
C ALA A 183 11.99 29.61 22.87
N ASP A 184 11.24 29.04 23.82
CA ASP A 184 11.79 28.71 25.13
C ASP A 184 12.90 27.67 24.97
N THR A 185 14.06 27.87 25.60
CA THR A 185 15.22 26.96 25.49
C THR A 185 14.90 25.50 25.81
N LYS A 186 13.92 25.25 26.70
CA LYS A 186 13.43 23.90 27.04
C LYS A 186 12.68 23.20 25.89
N LYS A 187 12.15 23.97 24.94
CA LYS A 187 11.39 23.47 23.78
C LYS A 187 12.23 23.39 22.50
N VAL A 188 13.43 23.97 22.50
CA VAL A 188 14.38 23.84 21.40
C VAL A 188 15.05 22.47 21.49
N PRO A 189 14.96 21.59 20.48
CA PRO A 189 15.65 20.30 20.47
C PRO A 189 17.18 20.49 20.49
N LEU A 190 17.87 19.66 21.27
CA LEU A 190 19.34 19.61 21.32
C LEU A 190 19.74 18.14 21.36
N PRO A 191 20.45 17.63 20.33
CA PRO A 191 20.83 18.27 19.06
C PRO A 191 19.62 18.75 18.23
N ALA A 192 19.80 19.52 17.15
CA ALA A 192 18.69 19.92 16.30
C ALA A 192 18.02 18.70 15.64
N ILE A 193 16.75 18.80 15.25
CA ILE A 193 16.10 17.76 14.44
C ILE A 193 16.56 17.96 12.98
N SER A 194 17.30 16.98 12.44
CA SER A 194 17.80 16.98 11.07
C SER A 194 16.66 16.83 10.05
N ASP A 195 16.89 17.23 8.80
CA ASP A 195 15.89 17.10 7.73
C ASP A 195 15.57 15.61 7.46
N ARG A 196 16.56 14.71 7.55
CA ARG A 196 16.35 13.26 7.54
C ARG A 196 15.38 12.80 8.61
N SER A 197 15.56 13.26 9.86
CA SER A 197 14.62 12.95 10.94
C SER A 197 13.22 13.51 10.68
N ARG A 198 13.10 14.69 10.05
CA ARG A 198 11.80 15.28 9.69
C ARG A 198 11.05 14.43 8.67
N ALA A 199 11.74 14.01 7.60
CA ALA A 199 11.18 13.11 6.60
C ALA A 199 10.70 11.80 7.24
N MET A 200 11.50 11.22 8.13
CA MET A 200 11.10 10.04 8.91
C MET A 200 9.83 10.30 9.75
N PHE A 201 9.72 11.44 10.44
CA PHE A 201 8.50 11.79 11.18
C PHE A 201 7.28 11.99 10.27
N GLN A 202 7.45 12.55 9.07
CA GLN A 202 6.38 12.67 8.05
C GLN A 202 5.90 11.29 7.59
N GLU A 203 6.83 10.36 7.37
CA GLU A 203 6.53 8.97 6.98
C GLU A 203 5.77 8.25 8.10
N ARG A 204 6.25 8.32 9.35
CA ARG A 204 5.57 7.70 10.51
C ARG A 204 4.19 8.30 10.77
N LEU A 205 4.01 9.61 10.54
CA LEU A 205 2.69 10.26 10.58
C LEU A 205 1.77 9.69 9.48
N SER A 206 2.29 9.53 8.26
CA SER A 206 1.56 8.93 7.14
C SER A 206 1.14 7.48 7.46
N SER A 207 2.04 6.68 8.04
CA SER A 207 1.73 5.32 8.49
C SER A 207 0.67 5.29 9.61
N CYS A 208 0.68 6.26 10.53
CA CYS A 208 -0.36 6.41 11.54
C CYS A 208 -1.71 6.70 10.89
N LEU A 209 -1.76 7.64 9.93
CA LEU A 209 -2.98 7.99 9.21
C LEU A 209 -3.54 6.78 8.44
N THR A 210 -2.69 6.04 7.71
CA THR A 210 -3.09 4.81 7.02
C THR A 210 -3.76 3.83 7.97
N LYS A 211 -3.15 3.57 9.13
CA LYS A 211 -3.75 2.67 10.13
C LYS A 211 -5.09 3.20 10.64
N LEU A 212 -5.20 4.50 10.88
CA LEU A 212 -6.40 5.12 11.43
C LEU A 212 -7.57 5.16 10.44
N LEU A 213 -7.31 5.07 9.12
CA LEU A 213 -8.36 4.90 8.11
C LEU A 213 -9.09 3.56 8.24
N ASP A 214 -8.36 2.49 8.61
CA ASP A 214 -8.93 1.16 8.80
C ASP A 214 -9.80 1.05 10.06
N VAL A 215 -9.57 1.95 11.02
CA VAL A 215 -10.25 1.91 12.32
C VAL A 215 -11.48 2.81 12.29
N LYS A 216 -12.57 2.34 12.90
CA LYS A 216 -13.84 3.07 12.99
C LYS A 216 -13.78 4.24 14.00
N LEU A 217 -12.94 5.25 13.75
CA LEU A 217 -12.86 6.52 14.48
C LEU A 217 -13.61 7.61 13.73
N GLY A 218 -14.91 7.76 14.01
CA GLY A 218 -15.72 8.81 13.38
C GLY A 218 -15.83 8.64 11.86
N ALA A 219 -15.94 9.76 11.13
CA ALA A 219 -15.80 9.78 9.69
C ALA A 219 -14.32 9.69 9.31
N ARG A 220 -14.02 9.07 8.16
CA ARG A 220 -12.64 8.82 7.72
C ARG A 220 -11.79 10.09 7.57
N SER A 221 -12.42 11.21 7.22
CA SER A 221 -11.75 12.51 7.10
C SER A 221 -11.46 13.17 8.46
N ASP A 222 -12.09 12.77 9.56
CA ASP A 222 -12.00 13.50 10.84
C ASP A 222 -10.55 13.53 11.39
N VAL A 223 -9.80 12.44 11.25
CA VAL A 223 -8.40 12.34 11.70
C VAL A 223 -7.46 13.15 10.81
N ALA A 224 -7.57 13.02 9.49
CA ALA A 224 -6.72 13.73 8.54
C ALA A 224 -6.96 15.25 8.62
N LEU A 225 -8.22 15.66 8.73
CA LEU A 225 -8.56 17.04 9.06
C LEU A 225 -7.88 17.45 10.38
N MET A 226 -7.99 16.65 11.45
CA MET A 226 -7.39 16.98 12.76
C MET A 226 -5.90 17.30 12.65
N VAL A 227 -5.14 16.55 11.86
CA VAL A 227 -3.72 16.79 11.59
C VAL A 227 -3.52 18.13 10.88
N LEU A 228 -4.31 18.44 9.85
CA LEU A 228 -4.23 19.74 9.17
C LEU A 228 -4.57 20.92 10.10
N ASP A 229 -5.60 20.81 10.93
CA ASP A 229 -5.93 21.84 11.94
C ASP A 229 -4.74 22.09 12.87
N MET A 230 -3.99 21.04 13.26
CA MET A 230 -2.80 21.19 14.11
C MET A 230 -1.71 21.97 13.40
N ILE A 231 -1.47 21.70 12.11
CA ILE A 231 -0.50 22.43 11.29
C ILE A 231 -0.91 23.90 11.20
N ARG A 232 -2.15 24.19 10.79
CA ARG A 232 -2.66 25.57 10.65
C ARG A 232 -2.63 26.33 11.97
N ALA A 233 -3.16 25.74 13.05
CA ALA A 233 -3.23 26.40 14.35
C ALA A 233 -1.84 26.76 14.88
N LYS A 234 -0.82 25.94 14.62
CA LYS A 234 0.56 26.23 15.01
C LYS A 234 1.21 27.26 14.09
N SER A 235 0.94 27.22 12.79
CA SER A 235 1.42 28.23 11.83
C SER A 235 0.88 29.64 12.16
N ASP A 236 -0.42 29.77 12.43
CA ASP A 236 -1.05 31.08 12.58
C ASP A 236 -0.85 31.71 13.97
N LYS A 237 -0.74 30.89 15.01
CA LYS A 237 -0.78 31.35 16.42
C LYS A 237 0.55 31.22 17.16
N SER A 238 1.51 30.45 16.66
CA SER A 238 2.75 30.21 17.38
C SER A 238 3.80 31.26 17.04
N ALA A 239 4.08 32.18 17.97
CA ALA A 239 5.28 33.02 17.87
C ALA A 239 6.60 32.23 18.04
N LYS A 240 6.50 30.96 18.50
CA LYS A 240 7.62 30.12 18.96
C LYS A 240 8.03 29.02 17.98
N LEU A 241 7.26 28.81 16.92
CA LEU A 241 7.49 27.75 15.93
C LEU A 241 7.32 28.36 14.55
N ASP A 242 8.29 28.15 13.69
CA ASP A 242 8.25 28.53 12.28
C ASP A 242 7.98 27.28 11.45
N LEU A 243 7.17 27.40 10.39
CA LEU A 243 6.93 26.30 9.46
C LEU A 243 8.23 25.94 8.74
N ALA A 244 8.59 24.65 8.72
CA ALA A 244 9.77 24.14 8.03
C ALA A 244 9.61 24.21 6.50
N PHE A 245 8.37 24.02 6.03
CA PHE A 245 8.00 24.09 4.64
C PHE A 245 8.20 25.52 4.09
N LYS A 246 8.99 25.62 3.03
CA LYS A 246 9.24 26.85 2.29
C LYS A 246 8.75 26.62 0.87
N ALA A 247 7.89 27.50 0.38
CA ALA A 247 7.37 27.43 -0.97
C ALA A 247 7.14 28.82 -1.55
N ASP A 248 7.09 28.88 -2.87
CA ASP A 248 6.84 30.11 -3.61
C ASP A 248 5.40 30.62 -3.40
N ALA A 249 5.20 31.90 -3.68
CA ALA A 249 3.90 32.56 -3.51
C ALA A 249 2.77 31.89 -4.33
N SER A 250 3.09 31.30 -5.48
CA SER A 250 2.13 30.55 -6.31
C SER A 250 1.63 29.29 -5.58
N VAL A 251 2.54 28.48 -5.04
CA VAL A 251 2.23 27.26 -4.29
C VAL A 251 1.42 27.58 -3.05
N LEU A 252 1.83 28.59 -2.28
CA LEU A 252 1.09 29.03 -1.10
C LEU A 252 -0.33 29.49 -1.45
N SER A 253 -0.50 30.22 -2.56
CA SER A 253 -1.82 30.63 -3.05
C SER A 253 -2.70 29.43 -3.44
N THR A 254 -2.15 28.42 -4.11
CA THR A 254 -2.90 27.19 -4.45
C THR A 254 -3.32 26.44 -3.18
N MET A 255 -2.40 26.29 -2.23
CA MET A 255 -2.71 25.70 -0.93
C MET A 255 -3.81 26.48 -0.23
N ASP A 256 -3.71 27.81 -0.12
CA ASP A 256 -4.72 28.66 0.52
C ASP A 256 -6.10 28.52 -0.14
N LYS A 257 -6.17 28.45 -1.47
CA LYS A 257 -7.44 28.18 -2.19
C LYS A 257 -8.03 26.84 -1.78
N ALA A 258 -7.21 25.78 -1.78
CA ALA A 258 -7.66 24.45 -1.38
C ALA A 258 -8.07 24.39 0.11
N LEU A 259 -7.36 25.10 1.01
CA LEU A 259 -7.74 25.22 2.42
C LEU A 259 -9.10 25.91 2.57
N ASN A 260 -9.37 26.98 1.81
CA ASN A 260 -10.65 27.68 1.81
C ASN A 260 -11.79 26.80 1.29
N THR A 261 -11.56 26.05 0.19
CA THR A 261 -12.54 25.09 -0.33
C THR A 261 -12.83 23.99 0.70
N LEU A 262 -11.80 23.46 1.35
CA LEU A 262 -11.93 22.46 2.42
C LEU A 262 -12.76 22.99 3.60
N ASP A 263 -12.51 24.23 4.02
CA ASP A 263 -13.26 24.86 5.11
C ASP A 263 -14.73 25.05 4.75
N ALA A 264 -15.04 25.47 3.52
CA ALA A 264 -16.40 25.60 3.02
C ALA A 264 -17.15 24.25 3.00
N ILE A 265 -16.49 23.16 2.56
CA ILE A 265 -17.06 21.81 2.58
C ILE A 265 -17.31 21.37 4.03
N SER A 266 -16.34 21.60 4.92
CA SER A 266 -16.44 21.19 6.32
C SER A 266 -17.55 21.91 7.09
N ALA A 267 -17.76 23.20 6.80
CA ALA A 267 -18.81 24.02 7.40
C ALA A 267 -20.20 23.63 6.89
N THR A 268 -20.32 23.30 5.61
CA THR A 268 -21.60 22.89 5.00
C THR A 268 -21.97 21.46 5.38
N GLY A 269 -20.96 20.59 5.60
CA GLY A 269 -21.14 19.18 5.99
C GLY A 269 -21.75 18.30 4.89
N SER A 270 -22.12 18.87 3.74
CA SER A 270 -22.68 18.18 2.60
C SER A 270 -22.34 18.92 1.31
N ILE A 271 -22.24 18.19 0.20
CA ILE A 271 -22.11 18.78 -1.14
C ILE A 271 -23.40 18.49 -1.88
N ALA A 272 -24.19 19.53 -2.12
CA ALA A 272 -25.53 19.43 -2.72
C ALA A 272 -26.43 18.36 -2.04
N GLY A 273 -26.36 18.27 -0.71
CA GLY A 273 -27.14 17.32 0.11
C GLY A 273 -26.52 15.92 0.27
N ASN A 274 -25.35 15.65 -0.32
CA ASN A 274 -24.62 14.39 -0.13
C ASN A 274 -23.50 14.55 0.92
N GLU A 275 -23.71 13.96 2.10
CA GLU A 275 -22.72 13.95 3.20
C GLU A 275 -21.52 13.03 2.91
N LEU A 276 -21.74 11.91 2.22
CA LEU A 276 -20.68 10.97 1.86
C LEU A 276 -19.72 11.62 0.87
N ALA A 277 -20.25 12.34 -0.11
CA ALA A 277 -19.43 13.10 -1.05
C ALA A 277 -18.58 14.16 -0.34
N ALA A 278 -19.17 14.90 0.61
CA ALA A 278 -18.42 15.85 1.43
C ALA A 278 -17.28 15.15 2.19
N GLN A 279 -17.53 13.98 2.76
CA GLN A 279 -16.49 13.21 3.46
C GLN A 279 -15.36 12.76 2.53
N GLY A 280 -15.68 12.31 1.31
CA GLY A 280 -14.69 11.91 0.31
C GLY A 280 -13.81 13.07 -0.12
N PHE A 281 -14.39 14.22 -0.50
CA PHE A 281 -13.61 15.41 -0.85
C PHE A 281 -12.80 15.95 0.33
N MET A 282 -13.38 15.99 1.55
CA MET A 282 -12.63 16.38 2.74
C MET A 282 -11.40 15.50 2.97
N LEU A 283 -11.54 14.18 2.75
CA LEU A 283 -10.42 13.24 2.88
C LEU A 283 -9.35 13.53 1.82
N LEU A 284 -9.75 13.63 0.54
CA LEU A 284 -8.85 13.91 -0.59
C LEU A 284 -8.06 15.20 -0.37
N TYR A 285 -8.76 16.32 -0.13
CA TYR A 285 -8.12 17.61 0.15
C TYR A 285 -7.19 17.52 1.36
N SER A 286 -7.63 16.86 2.44
CA SER A 286 -6.87 16.86 3.67
C SER A 286 -5.49 16.20 3.53
N LEU A 287 -5.40 15.18 2.69
CA LEU A 287 -4.20 14.38 2.52
C LEU A 287 -3.31 14.91 1.39
N THR A 288 -3.88 15.47 0.31
CA THR A 288 -3.10 16.21 -0.70
C THR A 288 -2.43 17.44 -0.12
N LEU A 289 -3.14 18.20 0.73
CA LEU A 289 -2.55 19.32 1.45
C LEU A 289 -1.41 18.87 2.37
N LEU A 290 -1.54 17.72 3.03
CA LEU A 290 -0.48 17.17 3.87
C LEU A 290 0.78 16.82 3.06
N GLN A 291 0.61 16.36 1.82
CA GLN A 291 1.74 16.04 0.92
C GLN A 291 2.36 17.28 0.32
N ALA A 292 1.55 18.29 -0.01
CA ALA A 292 2.08 19.61 -0.36
C ALA A 292 2.97 20.14 0.79
N TYR A 293 2.56 19.97 2.06
CA TYR A 293 3.44 20.28 3.20
C TYR A 293 4.68 19.39 3.34
N ASN A 294 4.68 18.17 2.78
CA ASN A 294 5.87 17.32 2.71
C ASN A 294 6.86 17.77 1.61
N GLY A 295 6.50 18.75 0.77
CA GLY A 295 7.35 19.22 -0.34
C GLY A 295 7.15 18.49 -1.66
N GLU A 296 6.06 17.74 -1.81
CA GLU A 296 5.76 17.00 -3.05
C GLU A 296 5.15 17.95 -4.10
N GLY A 297 5.89 18.23 -5.17
CA GLY A 297 5.47 19.17 -6.23
C GLY A 297 4.17 18.76 -6.91
N ASP A 298 4.03 17.47 -7.25
CA ASP A 298 2.85 16.90 -7.89
C ASP A 298 1.58 17.09 -7.06
N ALA A 299 1.70 17.08 -5.74
CA ALA A 299 0.56 17.29 -4.85
C ALA A 299 -0.07 18.67 -5.04
N VAL A 300 0.71 19.69 -5.40
CA VAL A 300 0.21 21.04 -5.69
C VAL A 300 -0.63 21.06 -6.97
N MET A 301 -0.19 20.34 -8.01
CA MET A 301 -0.96 20.19 -9.25
C MET A 301 -2.27 19.42 -8.99
N MET A 302 -2.21 18.35 -8.19
CA MET A 302 -3.39 17.60 -7.79
C MET A 302 -4.42 18.44 -7.00
N LEU A 303 -4.00 19.50 -6.29
CA LEU A 303 -4.94 20.40 -5.61
C LEU A 303 -5.81 21.20 -6.58
N ASP A 304 -5.23 21.65 -7.70
CA ASP A 304 -5.97 22.37 -8.74
C ASP A 304 -6.97 21.44 -9.45
N ASP A 305 -6.55 20.22 -9.78
CA ASP A 305 -7.43 19.18 -10.36
C ASP A 305 -8.58 18.84 -9.41
N LEU A 306 -8.28 18.72 -8.11
CA LEU A 306 -9.28 18.45 -7.09
C LEU A 306 -10.29 19.60 -6.95
N ASP A 307 -9.87 20.84 -7.07
CA ASP A 307 -10.74 22.03 -7.09
C ASP A 307 -11.62 22.10 -8.35
N ALA A 308 -11.09 21.72 -9.51
CA ALA A 308 -11.87 21.59 -10.73
C ALA A 308 -12.95 20.50 -10.59
N SER A 309 -12.57 19.32 -10.10
CA SER A 309 -13.50 18.20 -9.88
C SER A 309 -14.56 18.52 -8.84
N TYR A 310 -14.18 19.14 -7.71
CA TYR A 310 -15.12 19.60 -6.71
C TYR A 310 -16.17 20.56 -7.29
N LYS A 311 -15.74 21.55 -8.07
CA LYS A 311 -16.66 22.51 -8.72
C LYS A 311 -17.56 21.84 -9.76
N ALA A 312 -17.02 20.95 -10.58
CA ALA A 312 -17.80 20.18 -11.56
C ALA A 312 -18.85 19.29 -10.86
N PHE A 313 -18.45 18.64 -9.78
CA PHE A 313 -19.34 17.83 -8.95
C PHE A 313 -20.45 18.66 -8.30
N GLU A 314 -20.11 19.81 -7.70
CA GLU A 314 -21.08 20.70 -7.08
C GLU A 314 -22.08 21.27 -8.12
N ALA A 315 -21.58 21.66 -9.29
CA ALA A 315 -22.39 22.20 -10.38
C ALA A 315 -23.37 21.17 -10.95
N SER A 316 -22.91 19.94 -11.20
CA SER A 316 -23.74 18.86 -11.77
C SER A 316 -24.93 18.49 -10.87
N ARG A 317 -24.80 18.63 -9.55
CA ARG A 317 -25.90 18.36 -8.60
C ARG A 317 -26.83 19.54 -8.37
N LYS A 318 -26.32 20.79 -8.44
CA LYS A 318 -27.17 21.99 -8.36
C LYS A 318 -28.15 22.07 -9.53
N THR A 319 -27.73 21.69 -10.74
CA THR A 319 -28.58 21.69 -11.95
C THR A 319 -29.63 20.57 -11.96
N SER A 320 -29.36 19.42 -11.36
CA SER A 320 -30.32 18.33 -11.15
C SER A 320 -31.58 18.76 -10.34
N SER A 321 -31.45 19.72 -9.43
CA SER A 321 -32.57 20.25 -8.63
C SER A 321 -33.52 21.20 -9.39
N LYS A 322 -33.09 21.72 -10.55
CA LYS A 322 -33.89 22.60 -11.43
C LYS A 322 -33.65 22.20 -12.88
N LYS A 323 -34.56 21.34 -13.38
CA LYS A 323 -34.83 21.02 -14.80
C LYS A 323 -34.05 19.80 -15.35
N LYS A 324 -34.81 18.75 -15.69
CA LYS A 324 -34.41 17.61 -16.55
C LYS A 324 -33.72 18.12 -17.83
N ASN A 325 -32.39 18.08 -17.88
CA ASN A 325 -31.65 17.99 -19.14
C ASN A 325 -30.39 17.13 -18.91
N LYS A 326 -30.17 16.17 -19.81
CA LYS A 326 -29.43 14.91 -19.59
C LYS A 326 -27.94 14.98 -20.00
N VAL A 327 -27.29 16.15 -20.03
CA VAL A 327 -25.98 16.32 -20.73
C VAL A 327 -24.95 17.16 -19.96
N SER A 328 -24.82 17.04 -18.64
CA SER A 328 -23.65 17.63 -17.94
C SER A 328 -23.25 16.95 -16.63
N THR A 329 -23.75 15.73 -16.37
CA THR A 329 -23.38 14.93 -15.19
C THR A 329 -22.19 14.01 -15.45
N SER A 330 -21.88 13.68 -16.72
CA SER A 330 -20.78 12.76 -17.08
C SER A 330 -19.41 13.38 -16.78
N ASP A 331 -19.19 14.62 -17.22
CA ASP A 331 -17.86 15.26 -17.18
C ASP A 331 -17.29 15.39 -15.75
N GLY A 332 -18.12 15.76 -14.78
CA GLY A 332 -17.69 15.86 -13.37
C GLY A 332 -17.48 14.50 -12.69
N GLN A 333 -18.17 13.46 -13.14
CA GLN A 333 -17.99 12.08 -12.65
C GLN A 333 -16.73 11.45 -13.25
N ASN A 334 -16.43 11.74 -14.51
CA ASN A 334 -15.22 11.29 -15.19
C ASN A 334 -13.96 11.95 -14.61
N ALA A 335 -13.99 13.27 -14.39
CA ALA A 335 -12.90 14.00 -13.75
C ALA A 335 -12.58 13.47 -12.34
N PHE A 336 -13.58 12.97 -11.61
CA PHE A 336 -13.35 12.31 -10.32
C PHE A 336 -12.60 10.97 -10.47
N VAL A 337 -12.96 10.15 -11.46
CA VAL A 337 -12.28 8.87 -11.72
C VAL A 337 -10.83 9.11 -12.12
N GLU A 338 -10.55 10.12 -12.94
CA GLU A 338 -9.18 10.53 -13.32
C GLU A 338 -8.34 10.92 -12.09
N ILE A 339 -8.93 11.64 -11.12
CA ILE A 339 -8.25 11.95 -9.86
C ILE A 339 -7.99 10.69 -9.03
N VAL A 340 -8.96 9.78 -8.91
CA VAL A 340 -8.72 8.53 -8.18
C VAL A 340 -7.60 7.73 -8.85
N LEU A 341 -7.55 7.73 -10.18
CA LEU A 341 -6.50 7.08 -10.96
C LEU A 341 -5.13 7.72 -10.70
N SER A 342 -5.02 9.05 -10.68
CA SER A 342 -3.76 9.73 -10.36
C SER A 342 -3.27 9.41 -8.94
N PHE A 343 -4.19 9.36 -7.96
CA PHE A 343 -3.87 8.93 -6.59
C PHE A 343 -3.47 7.46 -6.52
N SER A 344 -4.12 6.59 -7.29
CA SER A 344 -3.78 5.16 -7.38
C SER A 344 -2.45 4.94 -8.11
N GLY A 345 -2.04 5.86 -8.96
CA GLY A 345 -0.78 5.83 -9.69
C GLY A 345 0.44 6.06 -8.80
N ASN A 346 0.30 6.88 -7.76
CA ASN A 346 1.38 7.22 -6.85
C ASN A 346 1.93 5.97 -6.12
N THR A 347 3.24 5.89 -5.94
CA THR A 347 3.96 4.75 -5.35
C THR A 347 3.71 4.59 -3.85
N ARG A 348 3.30 5.65 -3.15
CA ARG A 348 3.11 5.66 -1.70
C ARG A 348 1.79 4.99 -1.28
N THR A 349 1.87 4.04 -0.33
CA THR A 349 0.71 3.27 0.18
C THR A 349 -0.45 4.13 0.67
N LEU A 350 -0.18 5.28 1.29
CA LEU A 350 -1.23 6.18 1.78
C LEU A 350 -2.10 6.70 0.63
N PHE A 351 -1.52 7.11 -0.50
CA PHE A 351 -2.29 7.58 -1.67
C PHE A 351 -3.14 6.49 -2.27
N ARG A 352 -2.59 5.29 -2.43
CA ARG A 352 -3.36 4.13 -2.90
C ARG A 352 -4.58 3.90 -2.02
N ARG A 353 -4.39 3.90 -0.69
CA ARG A 353 -5.49 3.74 0.27
C ARG A 353 -6.52 4.87 0.20
N ILE A 354 -6.06 6.10 -0.02
CA ILE A 354 -6.96 7.25 -0.19
C ILE A 354 -7.79 7.11 -1.47
N GLY A 355 -7.16 6.75 -2.59
CA GLY A 355 -7.83 6.51 -3.86
C GLY A 355 -8.89 5.42 -3.73
N GLU A 356 -8.53 4.27 -3.14
CA GLU A 356 -9.46 3.18 -2.83
C GLU A 356 -10.65 3.65 -1.98
N GLU A 357 -10.39 4.44 -0.94
CA GLU A 357 -11.43 4.87 -0.01
C GLU A 357 -12.34 5.97 -0.57
N ALA A 358 -11.77 6.91 -1.32
CA ALA A 358 -12.54 7.89 -2.08
C ALA A 358 -13.42 7.17 -3.10
N PHE A 359 -12.84 6.26 -3.88
CA PHE A 359 -13.58 5.46 -4.85
C PHE A 359 -14.73 4.66 -4.21
N ALA A 360 -14.50 4.04 -3.05
CA ALA A 360 -15.52 3.31 -2.32
C ALA A 360 -16.71 4.20 -1.89
N ILE A 361 -16.44 5.46 -1.54
CA ILE A 361 -17.45 6.46 -1.16
C ILE A 361 -18.30 6.86 -2.38
N PHE A 362 -17.68 7.02 -3.54
CA PHE A 362 -18.32 7.49 -4.77
C PHE A 362 -18.74 6.38 -5.73
N ALA A 363 -18.59 5.10 -5.37
CA ALA A 363 -18.88 3.96 -6.24
C ALA A 363 -20.30 3.96 -6.84
N ALA A 364 -21.30 4.57 -6.18
CA ALA A 364 -22.66 4.69 -6.71
C ALA A 364 -22.81 5.74 -7.84
N GLU A 365 -21.83 6.62 -7.98
CA GLU A 365 -21.87 7.81 -8.83
C GLU A 365 -20.93 7.70 -10.03
N ILE A 366 -20.29 6.54 -10.21
CA ILE A 366 -19.37 6.27 -11.32
C ILE A 366 -20.19 6.02 -12.60
N SER A 367 -19.80 6.71 -13.67
CA SER A 367 -20.40 6.58 -15.01
C SER A 367 -19.86 5.36 -15.75
N ALA A 368 -20.54 4.95 -16.84
CA ALA A 368 -20.02 3.91 -17.74
C ALA A 368 -18.68 4.31 -18.36
N GLU A 369 -18.49 5.61 -18.64
CA GLU A 369 -17.27 6.16 -19.23
C GLU A 369 -16.09 6.10 -18.25
N GLY A 370 -16.30 6.47 -16.97
CA GLY A 370 -15.27 6.32 -15.94
C GLY A 370 -14.87 4.87 -15.69
N LEU A 371 -15.81 3.92 -15.79
CA LEU A 371 -15.46 2.49 -15.76
C LEU A 371 -14.65 2.06 -16.98
N ARG A 372 -14.94 2.62 -18.17
CA ARG A 372 -14.15 2.33 -19.37
C ARG A 372 -12.72 2.82 -19.23
N SER A 373 -12.50 4.03 -18.72
CA SER A 373 -11.17 4.55 -18.43
C SER A 373 -10.38 3.61 -17.49
N LEU A 374 -11.03 3.04 -16.47
CA LEU A 374 -10.40 2.02 -15.61
C LEU A 374 -10.07 0.74 -16.38
N THR A 375 -10.97 0.25 -17.23
CA THR A 375 -10.72 -0.98 -17.97
C THR A 375 -9.69 -0.83 -19.10
N GLU A 376 -9.57 0.36 -19.70
CA GLU A 376 -8.58 0.66 -20.74
C GLU A 376 -7.15 0.58 -20.19
N ILE A 377 -6.93 0.98 -18.94
CA ILE A 377 -5.64 0.84 -18.25
C ILE A 377 -5.21 -0.64 -18.14
N LEU A 378 -6.15 -1.59 -18.11
CA LEU A 378 -5.79 -3.01 -18.07
C LEU A 378 -5.24 -3.50 -19.41
N ASP A 379 -5.58 -2.82 -20.50
CA ASP A 379 -5.19 -3.16 -21.86
C ASP A 379 -3.85 -2.51 -22.30
N THR A 380 -3.29 -1.58 -21.54
CA THR A 380 -1.95 -1.00 -21.82
C THR A 380 -0.85 -2.05 -21.77
N GLU A 381 0.23 -1.86 -22.53
CA GLU A 381 1.33 -2.81 -22.56
C GLU A 381 2.21 -2.72 -21.31
N GLU A 382 2.75 -3.86 -20.85
CA GLU A 382 3.62 -3.93 -19.66
C GLU A 382 5.09 -3.63 -20.03
N ASN A 383 5.32 -2.46 -20.62
CA ASN A 383 6.61 -2.01 -21.11
C ASN A 383 6.83 -0.51 -20.82
N LEU A 384 7.99 0.01 -21.21
CA LEU A 384 8.35 1.42 -21.05
C LEU A 384 7.36 2.35 -21.78
N GLU A 385 6.82 1.94 -22.93
CA GLU A 385 5.84 2.72 -23.69
C GLU A 385 4.51 2.84 -22.95
N GLY A 386 4.01 1.73 -22.38
CA GLY A 386 2.82 1.72 -21.54
C GLY A 386 3.01 2.50 -20.23
N GLN A 387 4.21 2.53 -19.67
CA GLN A 387 4.49 3.40 -18.52
C GLN A 387 4.44 4.89 -18.92
N LYS A 388 5.00 5.27 -20.06
CA LYS A 388 4.94 6.65 -20.57
C LYS A 388 3.50 7.07 -20.86
N GLU A 389 2.71 6.19 -21.47
CA GLU A 389 1.29 6.42 -21.75
C GLU A 389 0.47 6.65 -20.46
N LEU A 390 0.76 5.89 -19.40
CA LEU A 390 0.00 5.94 -18.15
C LEU A 390 0.41 7.06 -17.19
N PHE A 391 1.69 7.44 -17.18
CA PHE A 391 2.25 8.32 -16.15
C PHE A 391 2.73 9.67 -16.65
N ASN A 392 2.74 9.95 -17.96
CA ASN A 392 3.24 11.21 -18.52
C ASN A 392 4.53 11.69 -17.83
N GLN A 393 5.50 10.79 -17.63
CA GLN A 393 6.84 11.20 -17.20
C GLN A 393 7.38 12.07 -18.32
N GLY A 394 7.35 13.38 -18.12
CA GLY A 394 7.79 14.35 -19.11
C GLY A 394 9.23 14.07 -19.52
N ASP A 395 9.55 14.39 -20.77
CA ASP A 395 10.93 14.57 -21.26
C ASP A 395 11.59 15.74 -20.51
N GLU A 396 11.75 15.63 -19.18
CA GLU A 396 12.82 16.35 -18.51
C GLU A 396 14.08 15.53 -18.78
N ASP A 397 14.83 16.00 -19.77
CA ASP A 397 16.19 15.61 -20.05
C ASP A 397 16.89 15.28 -18.72
N VAL A 398 17.16 14.01 -18.50
CA VAL A 398 18.11 13.57 -17.49
C VAL A 398 19.46 14.09 -17.98
N GLU A 399 19.77 15.35 -17.68
CA GLU A 399 21.14 15.82 -17.73
C GLU A 399 21.91 14.91 -16.77
N GLU A 400 22.75 14.04 -17.34
CA GLU A 400 23.68 13.18 -16.63
C GLU A 400 24.63 14.08 -15.79
N GLU A 401 24.22 14.49 -14.59
CA GLU A 401 25.15 14.97 -13.57
C GLU A 401 25.81 13.76 -12.90
N ASP A 402 27.01 13.47 -13.41
CA ASP A 402 28.01 12.56 -12.86
C ASP A 402 28.37 12.96 -11.41
N SER A 403 27.65 12.41 -10.44
CA SER A 403 28.06 12.42 -9.02
C SER A 403 28.21 10.98 -8.55
N SER A 404 29.45 10.50 -8.62
CA SER A 404 29.89 9.33 -7.87
C SER A 404 29.92 9.67 -6.38
N ASP A 405 28.89 9.23 -5.65
CA ASP A 405 29.03 8.97 -4.22
C ASP A 405 28.30 7.67 -3.90
N ASP A 406 29.09 6.62 -3.66
CA ASP A 406 28.67 5.34 -3.09
C ASP A 406 28.20 5.59 -1.65
N GLU A 407 26.89 5.73 -1.44
CA GLU A 407 26.27 5.41 -0.16
C GLU A 407 25.13 4.41 -0.40
N GLU A 408 25.38 3.17 0.02
CA GLU A 408 24.39 2.10 0.18
C GLU A 408 23.23 2.58 1.07
N ASP A 409 22.13 3.07 0.47
CA ASP A 409 20.86 3.24 1.18
C ASP A 409 19.89 2.13 0.76
N ASP A 410 19.88 1.10 1.60
CA ASP A 410 18.93 0.01 1.65
C ASP A 410 17.55 0.56 2.07
N SER A 411 16.92 1.34 1.19
CA SER A 411 15.53 1.79 1.33
C SER A 411 14.59 0.73 0.76
N ASP A 412 14.50 -0.35 1.51
CA ASP A 412 13.67 -1.53 1.33
C ASP A 412 12.22 -1.20 0.90
N VAL A 413 11.82 -1.88 -0.17
CA VAL A 413 10.45 -2.05 -0.64
C VAL A 413 9.70 -2.79 0.47
N GLU A 414 8.77 -2.14 1.17
CA GLU A 414 8.00 -2.83 2.23
C GLU A 414 7.34 -4.12 1.71
N MET A 415 8.00 -5.24 2.01
CA MET A 415 7.49 -6.59 1.86
C MET A 415 6.29 -6.74 2.79
N VAL A 416 5.12 -6.89 2.19
CA VAL A 416 3.88 -7.24 2.90
C VAL A 416 4.01 -8.68 3.39
N ASP A 417 4.44 -8.85 4.64
CA ASP A 417 4.32 -10.12 5.34
C ASP A 417 2.90 -10.27 5.91
N GLY A 418 2.13 -11.11 5.24
CA GLY A 418 0.79 -11.53 5.66
C GLY A 418 0.85 -12.89 6.33
N GLU A 419 1.32 -12.96 7.58
CA GLU A 419 1.16 -14.16 8.40
C GLU A 419 -0.26 -14.24 8.98
N GLU A 420 -1.13 -15.01 8.31
CA GLU A 420 -2.28 -15.64 8.97
C GLU A 420 -1.81 -16.85 9.78
N SER A 421 -1.89 -16.71 11.10
CA SER A 421 -1.71 -17.77 12.08
C SER A 421 -2.71 -18.92 11.86
N ASN A 422 -2.20 -20.13 11.61
CA ASN A 422 -2.90 -21.37 11.94
C ASN A 422 -1.91 -22.42 12.45
N SER A 423 -2.11 -22.80 13.70
CA SER A 423 -1.35 -23.75 14.50
C SER A 423 -1.63 -25.22 14.15
N ASP A 424 -0.54 -25.99 14.09
CA ASP A 424 -0.34 -27.37 14.55
C ASP A 424 -1.22 -28.52 14.04
N ALA A 425 -0.58 -29.51 13.38
CA ALA A 425 -0.28 -30.80 14.02
C ALA A 425 0.64 -31.69 13.15
N ALA A 426 1.64 -32.28 13.80
CA ALA A 426 2.70 -33.12 13.26
C ALA A 426 2.25 -34.51 12.77
N SER A 427 2.98 -35.06 11.78
CA SER A 427 3.28 -36.49 11.68
C SER A 427 4.38 -36.74 10.65
N GLU A 428 5.54 -37.18 11.12
CA GLU A 428 6.60 -37.80 10.32
C GLU A 428 6.20 -39.21 9.84
N SER A 429 6.59 -39.61 8.62
CA SER A 429 7.04 -40.98 8.29
C SER A 429 7.61 -41.10 6.86
N SER A 430 8.89 -41.46 6.81
CA SER A 430 9.68 -42.30 5.87
C SER A 430 9.11 -42.84 4.52
N ASP A 431 9.99 -42.71 3.52
CA ASP A 431 10.52 -43.72 2.55
C ASP A 431 9.80 -44.14 1.24
N SER A 432 10.62 -44.04 0.17
CA SER A 432 10.86 -44.93 -0.99
C SER A 432 10.00 -44.85 -2.27
N ASP A 433 10.70 -44.39 -3.32
CA ASP A 433 10.84 -44.89 -4.70
C ASP A 433 9.61 -45.38 -5.51
N SER A 434 9.40 -44.70 -6.64
CA SER A 434 9.26 -45.36 -7.96
C SER A 434 9.48 -44.32 -9.07
N GLU A 435 10.49 -44.56 -9.89
CA GLU A 435 10.64 -44.03 -11.25
C GLU A 435 9.42 -44.43 -12.11
N ASP A 436 8.94 -43.57 -13.01
CA ASP A 436 9.33 -43.65 -14.43
C ASP A 436 8.72 -42.48 -15.26
N ASP A 437 9.46 -42.22 -16.32
CA ASP A 437 9.44 -41.25 -17.42
C ASP A 437 8.08 -40.99 -18.10
N ASP A 438 7.78 -39.73 -18.40
CA ASP A 438 7.49 -39.35 -19.79
C ASP A 438 7.60 -37.82 -19.97
N SER A 439 8.54 -37.45 -20.82
CA SER A 439 8.80 -36.13 -21.39
C SER A 439 7.59 -35.49 -22.05
N ASP A 440 7.39 -34.19 -21.84
CA ASP A 440 7.03 -33.32 -22.96
C ASP A 440 7.63 -31.93 -22.77
N ALA A 441 8.63 -31.65 -23.61
CA ALA A 441 9.34 -30.40 -23.73
C ALA A 441 8.58 -29.45 -24.68
N SER A 442 8.45 -28.19 -24.28
CA SER A 442 8.32 -26.97 -25.10
C SER A 442 7.66 -25.89 -24.23
N ASP A 443 8.13 -24.65 -24.13
CA ASP A 443 9.23 -23.93 -24.76
C ASP A 443 9.43 -22.73 -23.82
N ASP A 444 10.62 -22.57 -23.27
CA ASP A 444 11.00 -21.41 -22.45
C ASP A 444 11.97 -20.58 -23.29
N ASP A 445 11.39 -19.76 -24.16
CA ASP A 445 12.09 -18.95 -25.17
C ASP A 445 12.19 -17.48 -24.72
N GLU A 446 12.41 -17.22 -23.43
CA GLU A 446 12.83 -15.89 -22.94
C GLU A 446 14.16 -15.88 -22.15
N ASP A 447 14.74 -17.05 -21.82
CA ASP A 447 16.04 -17.16 -21.13
C ASP A 447 17.25 -17.25 -22.11
N GLY A 448 17.00 -17.42 -23.41
CA GLY A 448 18.06 -17.57 -24.42
C GLY A 448 18.86 -16.30 -24.73
N GLU A 449 18.31 -15.11 -24.45
CA GLU A 449 19.04 -13.84 -24.62
C GLU A 449 20.03 -13.58 -23.47
N GLU A 450 19.77 -14.11 -22.26
CA GLU A 450 20.61 -13.90 -21.09
C GLU A 450 21.98 -14.60 -21.23
N ASP A 451 21.99 -15.82 -21.77
CA ASP A 451 23.22 -16.59 -21.98
C ASP A 451 24.07 -16.02 -23.13
N ALA A 452 23.42 -15.45 -24.15
CA ALA A 452 24.11 -14.87 -25.32
C ALA A 452 24.92 -13.60 -24.96
N GLU A 453 24.37 -12.72 -24.12
CA GLU A 453 25.05 -11.48 -23.70
C GLU A 453 26.14 -11.73 -22.66
N LEU A 454 25.91 -12.63 -21.71
CA LEU A 454 26.94 -13.11 -20.77
C LEU A 454 28.10 -13.79 -21.50
N THR A 455 27.80 -14.57 -22.53
CA THR A 455 28.81 -15.21 -23.38
C THR A 455 29.59 -14.19 -24.19
N GLN A 456 28.95 -13.14 -24.72
CA GLN A 456 29.63 -12.05 -25.42
C GLN A 456 30.54 -11.23 -24.49
N PHE A 457 30.09 -10.95 -23.26
CA PHE A 457 30.90 -10.28 -22.23
C PHE A 457 32.11 -11.12 -21.84
N ASN A 458 31.92 -12.40 -21.53
CA ASN A 458 33.01 -13.31 -21.17
C ASN A 458 34.00 -13.45 -22.33
N ASN A 459 33.53 -13.49 -23.57
CA ASN A 459 34.39 -13.48 -24.75
C ASN A 459 35.18 -12.18 -24.91
N MET A 460 34.56 -11.02 -24.69
CA MET A 460 35.23 -9.72 -24.81
C MET A 460 36.24 -9.47 -23.68
N LEU A 461 35.92 -9.93 -22.47
CA LEU A 461 36.82 -9.91 -21.32
C LEU A 461 38.02 -10.85 -21.54
N ALA A 462 37.77 -12.07 -22.03
CA ALA A 462 38.81 -13.03 -22.39
C ALA A 462 39.72 -12.52 -23.53
N LEU A 463 39.14 -11.82 -24.51
CA LEU A 463 39.89 -11.18 -25.60
C LEU A 463 40.78 -10.03 -25.09
N THR A 464 40.26 -9.25 -24.14
CA THR A 464 40.96 -8.10 -23.54
C THR A 464 42.11 -8.56 -22.63
N LEU A 465 41.92 -9.66 -21.90
CA LEU A 465 42.96 -10.27 -21.05
C LEU A 465 43.95 -11.16 -21.83
N GLN A 466 43.78 -11.29 -23.16
CA GLN A 466 44.55 -12.21 -24.02
C GLN A 466 44.57 -13.68 -23.55
N THR A 467 43.60 -14.06 -22.73
CA THR A 467 43.42 -15.43 -22.24
C THR A 467 42.42 -16.15 -23.15
N SER A 468 42.85 -16.79 -24.23
CA SER A 468 41.96 -17.70 -24.98
C SER A 468 42.36 -19.16 -24.72
N LYS A 469 41.47 -20.10 -24.41
CA LYS A 469 40.08 -20.32 -24.89
C LYS A 469 39.16 -20.95 -23.82
N PRO A 470 37.83 -20.70 -23.85
CA PRO A 470 36.85 -21.66 -23.37
C PRO A 470 36.69 -22.76 -24.43
N ASN A 471 37.09 -24.00 -24.12
CA ASN A 471 36.81 -25.16 -24.96
C ASN A 471 35.54 -25.84 -24.44
N VAL A 472 34.53 -25.97 -25.29
CA VAL A 472 33.22 -26.57 -24.97
C VAL A 472 33.24 -28.10 -25.10
N ASP A 473 34.33 -28.71 -25.55
CA ASP A 473 34.42 -30.17 -25.66
C ASP A 473 35.67 -30.70 -24.94
N GLY A 474 35.43 -31.64 -24.03
CA GLY A 474 36.44 -32.25 -23.18
C GLY A 474 37.41 -33.14 -23.96
N ASP A 475 38.68 -32.76 -23.95
CA ASP A 475 39.78 -33.71 -23.82
C ASP A 475 41.01 -32.98 -23.27
N ALA A 476 41.61 -33.53 -22.22
CA ALA A 476 42.75 -32.94 -21.53
C ALA A 476 44.05 -33.21 -22.30
N ALA A 477 44.66 -32.17 -22.84
CA ALA A 477 46.03 -32.20 -23.31
C ALA A 477 46.85 -31.13 -22.56
N GLU A 478 47.74 -31.59 -21.70
CA GLU A 478 48.81 -30.79 -21.10
C GLU A 478 49.79 -30.35 -22.19
N GLU A 479 49.89 -29.05 -22.48
CA GLU A 479 51.14 -28.45 -22.97
C GLU A 479 51.33 -27.03 -22.39
N THR A 480 52.30 -26.97 -21.47
CA THR A 480 53.24 -25.88 -21.17
C THR A 480 52.75 -24.43 -21.29
N SER A 481 52.47 -23.86 -20.12
CA SER A 481 52.44 -22.42 -19.83
C SER A 481 53.78 -21.75 -20.17
N ASP A 482 53.88 -21.12 -21.34
CA ASP A 482 54.83 -20.02 -21.55
C ASP A 482 54.27 -18.82 -20.79
N GLU A 483 54.76 -18.62 -19.56
CA GLU A 483 54.58 -17.40 -18.77
C GLU A 483 55.24 -16.24 -19.54
N SER A 484 54.48 -15.58 -20.43
CA SER A 484 54.85 -14.23 -20.86
C SER A 484 54.50 -13.29 -19.71
N ASP A 485 55.49 -12.97 -18.87
CA ASP A 485 55.42 -11.91 -17.87
C ASP A 485 54.89 -10.63 -18.55
N MET A 486 53.63 -10.29 -18.31
CA MET A 486 53.05 -9.02 -18.76
C MET A 486 53.82 -7.90 -18.05
N ASP A 487 54.48 -7.06 -18.83
CA ASP A 487 55.25 -5.92 -18.32
C ASP A 487 54.31 -4.93 -17.58
N ASP A 488 54.76 -4.25 -16.53
CA ASP A 488 53.91 -3.37 -15.69
C ASP A 488 53.16 -2.30 -16.52
N ASP A 489 53.80 -1.83 -17.61
CA ASP A 489 53.22 -0.88 -18.57
C ASP A 489 52.05 -1.48 -19.37
N GLN A 490 52.05 -2.79 -19.62
CA GLN A 490 50.96 -3.50 -20.29
C GLN A 490 49.77 -3.74 -19.35
N MET A 491 50.01 -3.95 -18.06
CA MET A 491 48.95 -4.07 -17.05
C MET A 491 48.21 -2.75 -16.86
N MET A 492 48.92 -1.61 -16.84
CA MET A 492 48.29 -0.28 -16.81
C MET A 492 47.52 0.05 -18.09
N ALA A 493 47.92 -0.48 -19.25
CA ALA A 493 47.23 -0.24 -20.51
C ALA A 493 45.86 -0.95 -20.63
N LEU A 494 45.58 -1.95 -19.79
CA LEU A 494 44.30 -2.68 -19.75
C LEU A 494 43.23 -1.98 -18.91
N ASP A 495 43.61 -1.14 -17.95
CA ASP A 495 42.70 -0.46 -17.02
C ASP A 495 41.68 0.47 -17.73
N PRO A 496 42.05 1.26 -18.76
CA PRO A 496 41.08 2.05 -19.54
C PRO A 496 40.08 1.19 -20.34
N HIS A 497 40.46 -0.02 -20.72
CA HIS A 497 39.61 -0.95 -21.47
C HIS A 497 38.63 -1.68 -20.55
N LEU A 498 39.11 -2.16 -19.39
CA LEU A 498 38.26 -2.73 -18.34
C LEU A 498 37.25 -1.70 -17.84
N SER A 499 37.68 -0.47 -17.58
CA SER A 499 36.80 0.63 -17.18
C SER A 499 35.72 0.92 -18.22
N LYS A 500 36.01 0.83 -19.52
CA LYS A 500 34.99 0.97 -20.58
C LYS A 500 33.99 -0.19 -20.59
N ILE A 501 34.48 -1.43 -20.43
CA ILE A 501 33.65 -2.64 -20.38
C ILE A 501 32.72 -2.63 -19.14
N PHE A 502 33.23 -2.22 -17.98
CA PHE A 502 32.41 -2.06 -16.77
C PHE A 502 31.43 -0.89 -16.89
N LYS A 503 31.82 0.23 -17.54
CA LYS A 503 30.89 1.33 -17.85
C LYS A 503 29.78 0.87 -18.81
N GLU A 504 30.10 0.12 -19.86
CA GLU A 504 29.10 -0.43 -20.78
C GLU A 504 28.17 -1.43 -20.07
N ARG A 505 28.71 -2.31 -19.21
CA ARG A 505 27.88 -3.19 -18.37
C ARG A 505 26.98 -2.41 -17.42
N SER A 506 27.50 -1.37 -16.75
CA SER A 506 26.71 -0.53 -15.86
C SER A 506 25.54 0.15 -16.60
N LYS A 507 25.76 0.58 -17.86
CA LYS A 507 24.73 1.15 -18.73
C LYS A 507 23.70 0.12 -19.19
N THR A 508 24.10 -1.13 -19.43
CA THR A 508 23.16 -2.21 -19.80
C THR A 508 22.37 -2.70 -18.59
N THR A 509 23.02 -2.83 -17.43
CA THR A 509 22.36 -3.21 -16.16
C THR A 509 21.41 -2.11 -15.68
N SER A 510 21.77 -0.82 -15.81
CA SER A 510 20.85 0.28 -15.47
C SER A 510 19.63 0.30 -16.37
N LYS A 511 19.80 0.10 -17.69
CA LYS A 511 18.66 -0.03 -18.64
C LYS A 511 17.80 -1.26 -18.39
N LYS A 512 18.40 -2.39 -18.01
CA LYS A 512 17.66 -3.61 -17.62
C LYS A 512 16.82 -3.35 -16.37
N LYS A 513 17.43 -2.73 -15.35
CA LYS A 513 16.75 -2.34 -14.11
C LYS A 513 15.62 -1.35 -14.38
N GLU A 514 15.85 -0.35 -15.23
CA GLU A 514 14.83 0.63 -15.61
C GLU A 514 13.65 -0.02 -16.33
N ARG A 515 13.90 -0.96 -17.26
CA ARG A 515 12.84 -1.73 -17.95
C ARG A 515 12.07 -2.63 -16.98
N GLU A 516 12.75 -3.24 -16.01
CA GLU A 516 12.14 -4.07 -14.99
C GLU A 516 11.28 -3.23 -14.03
N ASP A 517 11.81 -2.12 -13.52
CA ASP A 517 11.10 -1.17 -12.67
C ASP A 517 9.87 -0.59 -13.39
N ALA A 518 10.00 -0.27 -14.68
CA ALA A 518 8.90 0.18 -15.53
C ALA A 518 7.79 -0.87 -15.65
N LYS A 519 8.16 -2.12 -15.98
CA LYS A 519 7.24 -3.24 -16.06
C LYS A 519 6.54 -3.46 -14.71
N GLN A 520 7.29 -3.43 -13.62
CA GLN A 520 6.76 -3.60 -12.27
C GLN A 520 5.78 -2.49 -11.91
N ASN A 521 6.08 -1.23 -12.26
CA ASN A 521 5.20 -0.09 -12.02
C ASN A 521 3.86 -0.23 -12.77
N VAL A 522 3.88 -0.61 -14.04
CA VAL A 522 2.65 -0.84 -14.83
C VAL A 522 1.85 -2.01 -14.24
N VAL A 523 2.51 -3.12 -13.90
CA VAL A 523 1.87 -4.32 -13.30
C VAL A 523 1.23 -3.99 -11.95
N GLN A 524 1.93 -3.22 -11.12
CA GLN A 524 1.38 -2.72 -9.87
C GLN A 524 0.18 -1.82 -10.13
N PHE A 525 0.25 -0.88 -11.07
CA PHE A 525 -0.86 0.02 -11.37
C PHE A 525 -2.10 -0.74 -11.86
N LYS A 526 -1.94 -1.70 -12.77
CA LYS A 526 -3.03 -2.61 -13.18
C LYS A 526 -3.61 -3.37 -11.99
N SER A 527 -2.77 -3.88 -11.11
CA SER A 527 -3.21 -4.54 -9.88
C SER A 527 -4.02 -3.62 -8.98
N ARG A 528 -3.71 -2.32 -8.94
CA ARG A 528 -4.46 -1.31 -8.16
C ARG A 528 -5.79 -0.98 -8.81
N VAL A 529 -5.83 -0.86 -10.14
CA VAL A 529 -7.09 -0.71 -10.90
C VAL A 529 -8.02 -1.91 -10.66
N LEU A 530 -7.49 -3.14 -10.60
CA LEU A 530 -8.26 -4.33 -10.23
C LEU A 530 -8.84 -4.23 -8.81
N ASP A 531 -8.15 -3.60 -7.85
CA ASP A 531 -8.70 -3.34 -6.51
C ASP A 531 -9.87 -2.35 -6.57
N LEU A 532 -9.74 -1.26 -7.33
CA LEU A 532 -10.83 -0.30 -7.53
C LEU A 532 -12.06 -0.98 -8.16
N LEU A 533 -11.86 -1.78 -9.21
CA LEU A 533 -12.94 -2.54 -9.84
C LEU A 533 -13.54 -3.56 -8.86
N ALA A 534 -12.75 -4.20 -8.00
CA ALA A 534 -13.24 -5.10 -6.95
C ALA A 534 -14.19 -4.37 -5.99
N VAL A 535 -13.76 -3.20 -5.49
CA VAL A 535 -14.57 -2.33 -4.62
C VAL A 535 -15.88 -1.95 -5.30
N TYR A 536 -15.85 -1.59 -6.59
CA TYR A 536 -17.06 -1.28 -7.35
C TYR A 536 -18.02 -2.47 -7.38
N MET A 537 -17.54 -3.64 -7.78
CA MET A 537 -18.36 -4.84 -7.91
C MET A 537 -18.95 -5.31 -6.57
N GLU A 538 -18.24 -5.16 -5.45
CA GLU A 538 -18.75 -5.48 -4.12
C GLU A 538 -19.84 -4.52 -3.63
N LYS A 539 -19.71 -3.23 -3.94
CA LYS A 539 -20.67 -2.20 -3.52
C LYS A 539 -21.89 -2.13 -4.44
N GLN A 540 -21.72 -2.39 -5.72
CA GLN A 540 -22.72 -2.18 -6.78
C GLN A 540 -23.17 -3.49 -7.45
N TYR A 541 -23.34 -4.56 -6.68
CA TYR A 541 -23.66 -5.91 -7.20
C TYR A 541 -24.93 -6.04 -8.07
N SER A 542 -25.85 -5.08 -8.01
CA SER A 542 -27.08 -5.03 -8.81
C SER A 542 -27.03 -3.99 -9.93
N ASN A 543 -25.94 -3.23 -10.05
CA ASN A 543 -25.80 -2.23 -11.11
C ASN A 543 -25.49 -2.95 -12.45
N PRO A 544 -26.23 -2.70 -13.54
CA PRO A 544 -25.94 -3.27 -14.85
C PRO A 544 -24.51 -3.07 -15.34
N LEU A 545 -23.86 -1.97 -14.93
CA LEU A 545 -22.47 -1.66 -15.30
C LEU A 545 -21.47 -2.71 -14.81
N THR A 546 -21.80 -3.55 -13.82
CA THR A 546 -20.92 -4.66 -13.43
C THR A 546 -20.74 -5.70 -14.55
N LEU A 547 -21.68 -5.76 -15.50
CA LEU A 547 -21.59 -6.66 -16.66
C LEU A 547 -20.53 -6.19 -17.67
N GLU A 548 -20.35 -4.86 -17.83
CA GLU A 548 -19.33 -4.28 -18.72
C GLU A 548 -17.90 -4.60 -18.23
N ILE A 549 -17.72 -4.81 -16.92
CA ILE A 549 -16.43 -5.11 -16.30
C ILE A 549 -15.98 -6.56 -16.53
N LEU A 550 -16.93 -7.49 -16.75
CA LEU A 550 -16.61 -8.93 -16.80
C LEU A 550 -15.62 -9.26 -17.93
N LEU A 551 -15.89 -8.79 -19.15
CA LEU A 551 -15.06 -9.16 -20.31
C LEU A 551 -13.64 -8.57 -20.23
N PRO A 552 -13.43 -7.27 -19.92
CA PRO A 552 -12.09 -6.72 -19.74
C PRO A 552 -11.27 -7.43 -18.66
N VAL A 553 -11.88 -7.80 -17.53
CA VAL A 553 -11.17 -8.50 -16.45
C VAL A 553 -10.86 -9.95 -16.82
N LEU A 554 -11.75 -10.64 -17.55
CA LEU A 554 -11.49 -12.01 -18.03
C LEU A 554 -10.27 -12.07 -18.95
N ARG A 555 -10.08 -11.09 -19.83
CA ARG A 555 -8.90 -11.00 -20.72
C ARG A 555 -7.57 -11.00 -19.94
N ARG A 556 -7.57 -10.48 -18.72
CA ARG A 556 -6.39 -10.43 -17.84
C ARG A 556 -6.09 -11.76 -17.14
N THR A 557 -6.95 -12.77 -17.27
CA THR A 557 -6.75 -14.09 -16.66
C THR A 557 -6.17 -15.14 -17.62
N ARG A 558 -5.82 -14.74 -18.85
CA ARG A 558 -5.22 -15.63 -19.87
C ARG A 558 -3.85 -16.16 -19.42
N ALA A 559 -3.42 -17.27 -20.00
CA ALA A 559 -2.13 -17.90 -19.70
C ALA A 559 -0.92 -16.98 -19.95
N ASN A 560 -1.02 -16.09 -20.95
CA ASN A 560 0.03 -15.15 -21.33
C ASN A 560 -0.02 -13.81 -20.56
N ALA A 561 -0.97 -13.66 -19.65
CA ALA A 561 -1.02 -12.48 -18.79
C ALA A 561 -0.02 -12.62 -17.64
N ASN A 562 0.42 -11.49 -17.10
CA ASN A 562 1.28 -11.49 -15.93
C ASN A 562 0.63 -12.24 -14.76
N LYS A 563 1.38 -13.18 -14.15
CA LYS A 563 0.88 -14.04 -13.07
C LYS A 563 0.24 -13.25 -11.94
N GLN A 564 0.82 -12.11 -11.55
CA GLN A 564 0.30 -11.28 -10.46
C GLN A 564 -1.06 -10.66 -10.81
N THR A 565 -1.22 -10.13 -12.02
CA THR A 565 -2.48 -9.51 -12.45
C THR A 565 -3.55 -10.57 -12.73
N ALA A 566 -3.17 -11.71 -13.30
CA ALA A 566 -4.05 -12.84 -13.58
C ALA A 566 -4.63 -13.45 -12.30
N ASP A 567 -3.79 -13.75 -11.29
CA ASP A 567 -4.23 -14.28 -10.00
C ASP A 567 -5.17 -13.32 -9.29
N LYS A 568 -4.89 -12.01 -9.36
CA LYS A 568 -5.69 -10.97 -8.72
C LYS A 568 -7.04 -10.80 -9.41
N ALA A 569 -7.07 -10.74 -10.74
CA ALA A 569 -8.30 -10.69 -11.54
C ALA A 569 -9.19 -11.92 -11.29
N ALA A 570 -8.60 -13.12 -11.26
CA ALA A 570 -9.32 -14.36 -10.96
C ALA A 570 -9.91 -14.37 -9.54
N LYS A 571 -9.12 -13.97 -8.53
CA LYS A 571 -9.59 -13.84 -7.13
C LYS A 571 -10.73 -12.83 -7.00
N MET A 572 -10.61 -11.68 -7.67
CA MET A 572 -11.60 -10.60 -7.68
C MET A 572 -12.95 -11.06 -8.25
N LEU A 573 -12.95 -11.69 -9.44
CA LEU A 573 -14.16 -12.23 -10.05
C LEU A 573 -14.78 -13.37 -9.21
N LYS A 574 -13.95 -14.28 -8.69
CA LYS A 574 -14.41 -15.37 -7.82
C LYS A 574 -15.06 -14.84 -6.55
N SER A 575 -14.42 -13.88 -5.87
CA SER A 575 -14.98 -13.22 -4.68
C SER A 575 -16.32 -12.56 -4.97
N PHE A 576 -16.44 -11.87 -6.11
CA PHE A 576 -17.69 -11.23 -6.53
C PHE A 576 -18.82 -12.26 -6.70
N PHE A 577 -18.57 -13.35 -7.43
CA PHE A 577 -19.58 -14.39 -7.67
C PHE A 577 -19.99 -15.12 -6.38
N ASP A 578 -19.03 -15.43 -5.50
CA ASP A 578 -19.28 -16.09 -4.22
C ASP A 578 -20.04 -15.18 -3.26
N THR A 579 -19.62 -13.93 -3.12
CA THR A 579 -20.23 -12.95 -2.21
C THR A 579 -21.66 -12.65 -2.60
N ARG A 580 -21.94 -12.50 -3.90
CA ARG A 580 -23.30 -12.32 -4.41
C ARG A 580 -24.20 -13.52 -4.10
N THR A 581 -23.69 -14.73 -4.32
CA THR A 581 -24.43 -15.97 -4.05
C THR A 581 -24.74 -16.12 -2.56
N LYS A 582 -23.76 -15.86 -1.69
CA LYS A 582 -23.93 -15.86 -0.23
C LYS A 582 -24.93 -14.81 0.25
N ARG A 583 -24.90 -13.60 -0.32
CA ARG A 583 -25.79 -12.49 0.07
C ARG A 583 -27.18 -12.53 -0.57
N LYS A 584 -27.46 -13.47 -1.48
CA LYS A 584 -28.70 -13.53 -2.28
C LYS A 584 -29.04 -12.18 -2.92
N ALA A 585 -28.02 -11.49 -3.40
CA ALA A 585 -28.15 -10.15 -3.95
C ALA A 585 -29.04 -10.16 -5.22
N PRO A 586 -29.93 -9.17 -5.42
CA PRO A 586 -30.71 -9.03 -6.64
C PRO A 586 -29.84 -9.02 -7.91
N LEU A 587 -30.33 -9.69 -8.95
CA LEU A 587 -29.67 -9.71 -10.26
C LEU A 587 -29.69 -8.29 -10.89
N PRO A 588 -28.62 -7.86 -11.59
CA PRO A 588 -28.66 -6.67 -12.42
C PRO A 588 -29.80 -6.73 -13.42
N LYS A 589 -30.42 -5.56 -13.64
CA LYS A 589 -31.53 -5.38 -14.59
C LYS A 589 -31.08 -4.42 -15.70
N PRO A 590 -30.36 -4.91 -16.71
CA PRO A 590 -29.96 -4.08 -17.85
C PRO A 590 -31.20 -3.62 -18.63
N GLU A 591 -31.15 -2.40 -19.17
CA GLU A 591 -32.23 -1.84 -20.00
C GLU A 591 -32.25 -2.47 -21.40
N ASN A 592 -31.07 -2.81 -21.93
CA ASN A 592 -30.90 -3.46 -23.22
C ASN A 592 -30.51 -4.92 -23.04
N THR A 593 -31.37 -5.83 -23.49
CA THR A 593 -31.11 -7.27 -23.44
C THR A 593 -30.10 -7.73 -24.50
N GLU A 594 -29.97 -7.00 -25.61
CA GLU A 594 -29.05 -7.37 -26.71
C GLU A 594 -27.59 -7.32 -26.26
N ASP A 595 -27.21 -6.28 -25.51
CA ASP A 595 -25.85 -6.12 -24.97
C ASP A 595 -25.46 -7.29 -24.05
N VAL A 596 -26.42 -7.86 -23.33
CA VAL A 596 -26.20 -9.03 -22.46
C VAL A 596 -25.98 -10.31 -23.28
N TRP A 597 -26.66 -10.44 -24.42
CA TRP A 597 -26.44 -11.53 -25.37
C TRP A 597 -25.08 -11.43 -26.05
N GLU A 598 -24.68 -10.22 -26.44
CA GLU A 598 -23.35 -9.95 -26.98
C GLU A 598 -22.26 -10.26 -25.95
N LEU A 599 -22.47 -9.87 -24.69
CA LEU A 599 -21.57 -10.22 -23.60
C LEU A 599 -21.45 -11.74 -23.41
N LEU A 600 -22.56 -12.48 -23.43
CA LEU A 600 -22.54 -13.94 -23.29
C LEU A 600 -21.71 -14.59 -24.41
N LYS A 601 -21.93 -14.15 -25.67
CA LYS A 601 -21.15 -14.62 -26.82
C LYS A 601 -19.67 -14.22 -26.68
N GLY A 602 -19.41 -13.00 -26.24
CA GLY A 602 -18.06 -12.49 -25.99
C GLY A 602 -17.29 -13.31 -24.96
N ILE A 603 -17.93 -13.73 -23.87
CA ILE A 603 -17.31 -14.62 -22.87
C ILE A 603 -17.00 -16.00 -23.46
N HIS A 604 -17.86 -16.52 -24.35
CA HIS A 604 -17.62 -17.81 -25.00
C HIS A 604 -16.48 -17.76 -26.02
N GLU A 605 -16.32 -16.65 -26.75
CA GLU A 605 -15.14 -16.43 -27.59
C GLU A 605 -13.89 -16.24 -26.73
N GLU A 606 -13.97 -15.47 -25.64
CA GLU A 606 -12.86 -15.25 -24.72
C GLU A 606 -12.36 -16.56 -24.08
N ALA A 607 -13.27 -17.46 -23.71
CA ALA A 607 -12.90 -18.76 -23.15
C ALA A 607 -12.04 -19.62 -24.09
N LYS A 608 -12.09 -19.38 -25.40
CA LYS A 608 -11.22 -20.05 -26.39
C LYS A 608 -9.80 -19.47 -26.42
N LEU A 609 -9.59 -18.25 -25.91
CA LEU A 609 -8.30 -17.55 -25.94
C LEU A 609 -7.44 -17.82 -24.69
N GLY A 610 -7.91 -18.66 -23.77
CA GLY A 610 -7.23 -18.98 -22.52
C GLY A 610 -6.04 -19.94 -22.62
N ASN A 611 -5.73 -20.47 -23.81
CA ASN A 611 -4.66 -21.46 -24.04
C ASN A 611 -4.67 -22.64 -23.06
N GLY A 612 -5.86 -23.13 -22.68
CA GLY A 612 -5.99 -24.27 -21.78
C GLY A 612 -5.79 -23.98 -20.29
N ALA A 613 -5.50 -22.74 -19.89
CA ALA A 613 -5.34 -22.38 -18.47
C ALA A 613 -6.61 -22.66 -17.66
N LYS A 614 -6.48 -23.55 -16.66
CA LYS A 614 -7.60 -23.96 -15.81
C LYS A 614 -8.24 -22.79 -15.06
N VAL A 615 -7.43 -21.88 -14.52
CA VAL A 615 -7.91 -20.71 -13.79
C VAL A 615 -8.77 -19.81 -14.69
N HIS A 616 -8.29 -19.52 -15.90
CA HIS A 616 -9.05 -18.76 -16.90
C HIS A 616 -10.40 -19.42 -17.19
N ALA A 617 -10.39 -20.71 -17.49
CA ALA A 617 -11.59 -21.45 -17.84
C ALA A 617 -12.63 -21.51 -16.70
N ASP A 618 -12.18 -21.71 -15.46
CA ASP A 618 -13.05 -21.74 -14.28
C ASP A 618 -13.76 -20.39 -14.06
N VAL A 619 -13.03 -19.29 -14.27
CA VAL A 619 -13.55 -17.93 -14.11
C VAL A 619 -14.46 -17.56 -15.28
N CYS A 620 -14.11 -17.89 -16.52
CA CYS A 620 -14.98 -17.74 -17.71
C CYS A 620 -16.29 -18.53 -17.55
N GLY A 621 -16.23 -19.76 -17.04
CA GLY A 621 -17.42 -20.55 -16.71
C GLY A 621 -18.32 -19.86 -15.69
N SER A 622 -17.72 -19.35 -14.61
CA SER A 622 -18.45 -18.64 -13.54
C SER A 622 -19.09 -17.34 -14.05
N ALA A 623 -18.37 -16.60 -14.90
CA ALA A 623 -18.85 -15.37 -15.53
C ALA A 623 -19.97 -15.64 -16.54
N SER A 624 -19.81 -16.62 -17.42
CA SER A 624 -20.87 -17.03 -18.35
C SER A 624 -22.13 -17.44 -17.58
N LEU A 625 -21.96 -18.24 -16.52
CA LEU A 625 -23.06 -18.64 -15.67
C LEU A 625 -23.76 -17.45 -14.96
N HIS A 626 -23.01 -16.43 -14.59
CA HIS A 626 -23.58 -15.20 -14.05
C HIS A 626 -24.48 -14.50 -15.08
N VAL A 627 -24.02 -14.36 -16.32
CA VAL A 627 -24.78 -13.74 -17.41
C VAL A 627 -26.03 -14.55 -17.75
N VAL A 628 -25.92 -15.89 -17.78
CA VAL A 628 -27.06 -16.80 -17.92
C VAL A 628 -28.11 -16.57 -16.84
N LYS A 629 -27.70 -16.47 -15.57
CA LYS A 629 -28.63 -16.19 -14.46
C LYS A 629 -29.34 -14.85 -14.64
N VAL A 630 -28.67 -13.83 -15.18
CA VAL A 630 -29.27 -12.52 -15.49
C VAL A 630 -30.31 -12.66 -16.61
N LEU A 631 -29.95 -13.25 -17.75
CA LEU A 631 -30.86 -13.43 -18.90
C LEU A 631 -32.12 -14.22 -18.54
N VAL A 632 -31.96 -15.34 -17.85
CA VAL A 632 -33.08 -16.20 -17.42
C VAL A 632 -33.89 -15.55 -16.28
N GLY A 633 -33.23 -14.74 -15.45
CA GLY A 633 -33.88 -13.94 -14.40
C GLY A 633 -34.74 -12.80 -14.95
N LEU A 634 -34.40 -12.24 -16.11
CA LEU A 634 -35.24 -11.27 -16.83
C LEU A 634 -36.47 -11.95 -17.43
N GLU A 635 -36.25 -12.98 -18.25
CA GLU A 635 -37.32 -13.79 -18.82
C GLU A 635 -36.92 -15.27 -18.86
N LYS A 636 -37.78 -16.14 -18.32
CA LYS A 636 -37.54 -17.60 -18.35
C LYS A 636 -37.44 -18.16 -19.77
N ALA A 637 -38.06 -17.51 -20.76
CA ALA A 637 -38.00 -17.90 -22.16
C ALA A 637 -36.58 -17.80 -22.75
N ASN A 638 -35.73 -16.92 -22.21
CA ASN A 638 -34.34 -16.76 -22.64
C ASN A 638 -33.48 -18.02 -22.45
N TYR A 639 -33.93 -18.98 -21.65
CA TYR A 639 -33.23 -20.25 -21.47
C TYR A 639 -32.98 -20.98 -22.82
N ALA A 640 -33.93 -20.92 -23.75
CA ALA A 640 -33.77 -21.54 -25.06
C ALA A 640 -32.58 -20.95 -25.84
N GLY A 641 -32.49 -19.62 -25.92
CA GLY A 641 -31.37 -18.96 -26.60
C GLY A 641 -30.03 -19.17 -25.89
N VAL A 642 -30.02 -19.28 -24.56
CA VAL A 642 -28.80 -19.62 -23.81
C VAL A 642 -28.31 -21.02 -24.20
N VAL A 643 -29.22 -22.00 -24.29
CA VAL A 643 -28.87 -23.36 -24.74
C VAL A 643 -28.30 -23.33 -26.15
N ASP A 644 -28.85 -22.52 -27.06
CA ASP A 644 -28.34 -22.40 -28.42
C ASP A 644 -26.90 -21.88 -28.46
N VAL A 645 -26.57 -20.86 -27.65
CA VAL A 645 -25.20 -20.32 -27.55
C VAL A 645 -24.23 -21.39 -27.03
N TYR A 646 -24.58 -22.08 -25.94
CA TYR A 646 -23.74 -23.16 -25.40
C TYR A 646 -23.59 -24.33 -26.37
N ALA A 647 -24.66 -24.73 -27.06
CA ALA A 647 -24.63 -25.79 -28.04
C ALA A 647 -23.72 -25.44 -29.23
N GLU A 648 -23.75 -24.19 -29.68
CA GLU A 648 -22.89 -23.73 -30.77
C GLU A 648 -21.41 -23.77 -30.37
N THR A 649 -21.07 -23.27 -29.18
CA THR A 649 -19.70 -23.36 -28.64
C THR A 649 -19.27 -24.83 -28.47
N GLN A 650 -20.18 -25.71 -28.03
CA GLN A 650 -19.88 -27.13 -27.85
C GLN A 650 -19.64 -27.86 -29.18
N LYS A 651 -20.40 -27.53 -30.24
CA LYS A 651 -20.16 -28.06 -31.59
C LYS A 651 -18.78 -27.68 -32.09
N GLN A 652 -18.40 -26.41 -31.91
CA GLN A 652 -17.09 -25.89 -32.34
C GLN A 652 -15.95 -26.57 -31.57
N TRP A 653 -16.11 -26.71 -30.25
CA TRP A 653 -15.15 -27.46 -29.42
C TRP A 653 -15.02 -28.92 -29.84
N PHE A 654 -16.12 -29.61 -30.15
CA PHE A 654 -16.08 -31.00 -30.58
C PHE A 654 -15.46 -31.18 -31.97
N ALA A 655 -15.64 -30.19 -32.86
CA ALA A 655 -15.08 -30.21 -34.21
C ALA A 655 -13.56 -30.00 -34.21
N ASP A 656 -13.02 -29.23 -33.27
CA ASP A 656 -11.59 -28.94 -33.15
C ASP A 656 -10.91 -29.79 -32.08
N LYS A 657 -10.14 -30.80 -32.54
CA LYS A 657 -9.38 -31.71 -31.66
C LYS A 657 -8.27 -31.03 -30.86
N LYS A 658 -7.83 -29.83 -31.25
CA LYS A 658 -6.77 -29.05 -30.56
C LYS A 658 -7.34 -27.84 -29.82
N SER A 659 -8.66 -27.81 -29.59
CA SER A 659 -9.29 -26.65 -28.96
C SER A 659 -8.74 -26.43 -27.55
N PRO A 660 -8.25 -25.22 -27.23
CA PRO A 660 -7.80 -24.86 -25.87
C PRO A 660 -8.97 -24.67 -24.88
N LEU A 661 -10.22 -24.81 -25.34
CA LEU A 661 -11.41 -24.63 -24.51
C LEU A 661 -11.57 -25.81 -23.53
N GLN A 662 -11.65 -25.50 -22.25
CA GLN A 662 -11.80 -26.51 -21.20
C GLN A 662 -13.28 -26.93 -21.02
N PRO A 663 -13.56 -28.23 -20.74
CA PRO A 663 -14.93 -28.73 -20.56
C PRO A 663 -15.71 -28.09 -19.40
N VAL A 664 -15.02 -27.41 -18.47
CA VAL A 664 -15.62 -26.83 -17.26
C VAL A 664 -16.73 -25.82 -17.57
N LEU A 665 -16.63 -25.08 -18.68
CA LEU A 665 -17.67 -24.16 -19.14
C LEU A 665 -19.02 -24.87 -19.31
N PHE A 666 -19.01 -26.07 -19.92
CA PHE A 666 -20.20 -26.85 -20.18
C PHE A 666 -20.72 -27.56 -18.92
N THR A 667 -19.83 -28.12 -18.11
CA THR A 667 -20.23 -28.85 -16.89
C THR A 667 -20.88 -27.93 -15.87
N GLN A 668 -20.36 -26.71 -15.68
CA GLN A 668 -20.95 -25.71 -14.79
C GLN A 668 -22.37 -25.30 -15.25
N PHE A 669 -22.56 -25.05 -16.55
CA PHE A 669 -23.88 -24.74 -17.11
C PHE A 669 -24.89 -25.86 -16.91
N GLN A 670 -24.48 -27.10 -17.17
CA GLN A 670 -25.34 -28.28 -17.00
C GLN A 670 -25.75 -28.48 -15.53
N ASN A 671 -24.78 -28.37 -14.61
CA ASN A 671 -25.02 -28.48 -13.17
C ASN A 671 -26.00 -27.41 -12.67
N TRP A 672 -25.85 -26.18 -13.15
CA TRP A 672 -26.80 -25.12 -12.84
C TRP A 672 -28.18 -25.38 -13.44
N SER A 673 -28.27 -25.82 -14.69
CA SER A 673 -29.55 -26.11 -15.36
C SER A 673 -30.36 -27.17 -14.62
N ILE A 674 -29.69 -28.20 -14.09
CA ILE A 674 -30.31 -29.21 -13.21
C ILE A 674 -30.84 -28.58 -11.92
N SER A 675 -30.03 -27.74 -11.27
CA SER A 675 -30.40 -27.07 -10.01
C SER A 675 -31.55 -26.07 -10.20
N ALA A 676 -31.51 -25.27 -11.27
CA ALA A 676 -32.54 -24.28 -11.60
C ALA A 676 -33.88 -24.95 -11.91
N ARG A 677 -33.88 -26.11 -12.58
CA ARG A 677 -35.07 -26.93 -12.80
C ARG A 677 -35.69 -27.43 -11.49
N GLN A 678 -34.88 -27.78 -10.50
CA GLN A 678 -35.37 -28.26 -9.20
C GLN A 678 -35.96 -27.14 -8.34
N GLN A 679 -35.41 -25.92 -8.43
CA GLN A 679 -35.91 -24.73 -7.70
C GLN A 679 -37.14 -24.07 -8.35
N GLY A 680 -37.46 -24.43 -9.60
CA GLY A 680 -38.61 -23.94 -10.35
C GLY A 680 -39.90 -24.76 -10.22
N LYS A 681 -39.89 -25.82 -9.39
CA LYS A 681 -41.08 -26.51 -8.88
C LYS A 681 -41.45 -25.95 -7.52
#